data_AF-A0A482X4K6-F1
#
_entry.id   AF-A0A482X4K6-F1
#
_cell.length_a   1.000
_cell.length_b   1.000
_cell.length_c   1.000
_cell.angle_alpha   90.00
_cell.angle_beta   90.00
_cell.angle_gamma   90.00
#
_symmetry.space_group_name_H-M   'P 1'
#
loop_
_entity.id
_entity.type
_entity.pdbx_description
1 polymer ?
#
loop_
_entity_poly.entity_id
_entity_poly.type
_entity_poly.pdbx_seq_one_letter_code
_entity_poly.pdbx_strand_id
1 'polypeptide(L)'
;MAAHFFVGTWEIVECKPAFSVPGNHVDKSLLEGTVMKLDENGDVTWTMNQDAEDLPLFASDTYDISYDQSNDLVVHFGACGGHVIEFQVTKMDSKFMQMSEIEGWCTLQCKLVNTAELNQISEAPFSLLPALEDGYFSDLTITASNSKKFDVHTCILKLMAPDIDWSQDPPPLSGLPEDVLGTILHYLYAECLPGGLTEKTARQCITAVNSYPDFAPFVSLCLHYLRNSSLKQQVMNLVNDMHTCASQIIQHFSVKHSPPTSESLNNNPAKLCFVVRQTIQEAAVAGVKLLVLCDLFSKRKSELTSEQRHEIIRYAKSRLPVFMSQLRRFLVSLKSTFSCLSPTQSQEIATYLVPEIEKIFDIISNLGLELKSALEQIASVTFKEGHASTKRRLIMSLKELLHFRDLNRLKNILQRHKHSLYQLQERKERFNEMTNVNKVRIVSRSLEQLIEEIPIFLVRLEEITAALDDKLGWRDFKFCFKVGSSKVHDFVQRLVGHKSTLAPIVSQLCDLVARDSFSQSLVSLGLLDRVPPAAAAASPPPLTPPPPPPPPPHHPSSAHSTPKHSLCKLNLVDSLCEPPLSSSSRLSKAALELLKSGVETDMVFEIRPSQDAQDSAVSSPSTEQAASAASSPPPPPPPPEESPLFSLKAHRLIVAARCDWFRRALLSGMREAIDRKIVIIDTSPKLFTILVEYLYSGQLESAHGLSTDQLVDLLYAADRYEVDSLKTACEQGLSSLIDNDTVLDFLSLGDQFNAKLLKSSCLNFISLHPDIMDSELFEELPQNLQTEIYDLMIWGNRRKSEKMNAQQNAGLSQLTNDMTTNLRVSHSNSVQDVPHDSARLEACLTELTGVIGNLATRTELVQLALAADYDLNRALNFFFSS
;
A
#
# COMPACT_ATOMS: atom_id res chain seq x y z
N MET A 1 -15.48 10.04 -7.47
CA MET A 1 -16.90 9.60 -7.33
C MET A 1 -17.16 8.25 -8.01
N ALA A 2 -16.63 7.96 -9.21
CA ALA A 2 -16.85 6.66 -9.87
C ALA A 2 -16.17 5.45 -9.20
N ALA A 3 -15.05 5.62 -8.48
CA ALA A 3 -14.28 4.50 -7.94
C ALA A 3 -15.03 3.66 -6.88
N HIS A 4 -15.83 4.28 -6.01
CA HIS A 4 -16.56 3.53 -4.96
C HIS A 4 -17.65 2.60 -5.49
N PHE A 5 -18.18 2.86 -6.70
CA PHE A 5 -19.21 2.00 -7.28
C PHE A 5 -18.68 0.66 -7.80
N PHE A 6 -17.37 0.55 -8.06
CA PHE A 6 -16.73 -0.69 -8.56
C PHE A 6 -16.19 -1.56 -7.43
N VAL A 7 -15.97 -0.99 -6.26
CA VAL A 7 -15.40 -1.71 -5.12
C VAL A 7 -16.42 -2.71 -4.61
N GLY A 8 -16.00 -3.96 -4.50
CA GLY A 8 -16.89 -5.04 -4.08
C GLY A 8 -16.52 -6.39 -4.68
N THR A 9 -17.30 -7.38 -4.30
CA THR A 9 -17.18 -8.75 -4.82
C THR A 9 -18.25 -8.95 -5.88
N TRP A 10 -17.82 -9.25 -7.11
CA TRP A 10 -18.67 -9.36 -8.29
C TRP A 10 -18.57 -10.77 -8.87
N GLU A 11 -19.71 -11.42 -9.07
CA GLU A 11 -19.79 -12.72 -9.73
C GLU A 11 -20.12 -12.53 -11.22
N ILE A 12 -19.38 -13.19 -12.10
CA ILE A 12 -19.70 -13.24 -13.53
C ILE A 12 -20.88 -14.20 -13.73
N VAL A 13 -22.05 -13.63 -14.02
CA VAL A 13 -23.30 -14.40 -14.18
C VAL A 13 -23.50 -14.86 -15.61
N GLU A 14 -23.03 -14.08 -16.59
CA GLU A 14 -23.20 -14.40 -18.00
C GLU A 14 -22.00 -13.90 -18.82
N CYS A 15 -21.49 -14.73 -19.74
CA CYS A 15 -20.46 -14.33 -20.70
C CYS A 15 -20.97 -14.47 -22.15
N LYS A 16 -21.09 -13.35 -22.86
CA LYS A 16 -21.50 -13.29 -24.28
C LYS A 16 -20.28 -13.06 -25.18
N PRO A 17 -19.96 -13.93 -26.14
CA PRO A 17 -18.93 -13.62 -27.14
C PRO A 17 -19.42 -12.49 -28.06
N ALA A 18 -18.53 -11.57 -28.47
CA ALA A 18 -18.97 -10.40 -29.24
C ALA A 18 -19.31 -10.70 -30.71
N PHE A 19 -19.00 -11.91 -31.21
CA PHE A 19 -19.37 -12.34 -32.57
C PHE A 19 -19.92 -13.75 -32.64
N SER A 20 -21.07 -13.90 -33.29
CA SER A 20 -21.57 -15.17 -33.85
C SER A 20 -20.83 -15.54 -35.14
N VAL A 21 -19.49 -15.61 -35.09
CA VAL A 21 -18.75 -16.32 -36.15
C VAL A 21 -18.92 -17.82 -35.89
N PRO A 22 -19.36 -18.64 -36.86
CA PRO A 22 -19.45 -20.09 -36.66
C PRO A 22 -18.05 -20.62 -36.34
N GLY A 23 -17.84 -21.05 -35.09
CA GLY A 23 -16.57 -21.60 -34.59
C GLY A 23 -15.89 -20.81 -33.45
N ASN A 24 -16.45 -19.69 -32.98
CA ASN A 24 -15.92 -18.97 -31.82
C ASN A 24 -16.61 -19.46 -30.52
N HIS A 25 -16.14 -20.58 -29.97
CA HIS A 25 -16.60 -21.07 -28.67
C HIS A 25 -15.74 -20.45 -27.56
N VAL A 26 -16.20 -19.36 -26.95
CA VAL A 26 -15.83 -19.05 -25.57
C VAL A 26 -16.58 -20.09 -24.72
N ASP A 27 -15.86 -20.95 -24.01
CA ASP A 27 -16.47 -21.91 -23.08
C ASP A 27 -17.15 -21.12 -21.95
N LYS A 28 -18.46 -20.89 -22.14
CA LYS A 28 -19.30 -20.11 -21.22
C LYS A 28 -19.21 -20.65 -19.79
N SER A 29 -19.04 -21.98 -19.65
CA SER A 29 -18.91 -22.68 -18.37
C SER A 29 -17.62 -22.41 -17.60
N LEU A 30 -16.57 -21.85 -18.23
CA LEU A 30 -15.31 -21.52 -17.54
C LEU A 30 -15.33 -20.13 -16.88
N LEU A 31 -16.05 -19.18 -17.48
CA LEU A 31 -16.11 -17.78 -17.01
C LEU A 31 -17.31 -17.55 -16.08
N GLU A 32 -18.43 -18.22 -16.31
CA GLU A 32 -19.63 -18.10 -15.49
C GLU A 32 -19.42 -18.74 -14.10
N GLY A 33 -19.84 -18.03 -13.04
CA GLY A 33 -19.58 -18.40 -11.64
C GLY A 33 -18.20 -18.00 -11.11
N THR A 34 -17.35 -17.38 -11.95
CA THR A 34 -16.10 -16.78 -11.49
C THR A 34 -16.41 -15.52 -10.68
N VAL A 35 -15.80 -15.40 -9.50
CA VAL A 35 -15.97 -14.24 -8.63
C VAL A 35 -14.70 -13.39 -8.67
N MET A 36 -14.85 -12.09 -8.95
CA MET A 36 -13.78 -11.09 -8.88
C MET A 36 -14.02 -10.17 -7.70
N LYS A 37 -13.00 -9.93 -6.89
CA LYS A 37 -13.04 -8.93 -5.82
C LYS A 37 -12.15 -7.76 -6.20
N LEU A 38 -12.78 -6.60 -6.35
CA LEU A 38 -12.15 -5.31 -6.67
C LEU A 38 -12.00 -4.51 -5.39
N ASP A 39 -10.76 -4.21 -5.00
CA ASP A 39 -10.48 -3.43 -3.80
C ASP A 39 -10.37 -1.92 -4.08
N GLU A 40 -10.49 -1.10 -3.02
CA GLU A 40 -10.34 0.36 -3.14
C GLU A 40 -8.93 0.78 -3.59
N ASN A 41 -7.94 -0.09 -3.38
CA ASN A 41 -6.55 0.18 -3.70
C ASN A 41 -6.24 -0.06 -5.19
N GLY A 42 -7.11 -0.69 -5.99
CA GLY A 42 -6.90 -1.07 -7.39
C GLY A 42 -6.22 -2.44 -7.60
N ASP A 43 -6.26 -3.34 -6.61
CA ASP A 43 -5.97 -4.77 -6.80
C ASP A 43 -7.25 -5.53 -7.18
N VAL A 44 -7.07 -6.58 -7.97
CA VAL A 44 -8.12 -7.53 -8.29
C VAL A 44 -7.69 -8.91 -7.82
N THR A 45 -8.61 -9.62 -7.17
CA THR A 45 -8.43 -11.03 -6.81
C THR A 45 -9.52 -11.85 -7.47
N TRP A 46 -9.16 -13.03 -7.97
CA TRP A 46 -10.06 -13.89 -8.69
C TRP A 46 -10.26 -15.21 -7.95
N THR A 47 -11.50 -15.67 -7.90
CA THR A 47 -11.93 -16.95 -7.32
C THR A 47 -12.60 -17.75 -8.41
N MET A 48 -11.96 -18.87 -8.79
CA MET A 48 -12.27 -19.67 -9.98
C MET A 48 -13.05 -20.95 -9.63
N ASN A 49 -13.81 -21.47 -10.61
CA ASN A 49 -14.23 -22.87 -10.63
C ASN A 49 -13.12 -23.72 -11.28
N GLN A 50 -12.94 -24.98 -10.84
CA GLN A 50 -11.71 -25.79 -10.87
C GLN A 50 -10.97 -26.05 -12.23
N ASP A 51 -11.29 -25.37 -13.34
CA ASP A 51 -10.65 -25.56 -14.65
C ASP A 51 -10.20 -24.25 -15.37
N ALA A 52 -10.29 -23.08 -14.70
CA ALA A 52 -10.12 -21.76 -15.33
C ALA A 52 -8.75 -21.06 -15.12
N GLU A 53 -7.80 -21.65 -14.38
CA GLU A 53 -6.55 -20.99 -13.94
C GLU A 53 -5.62 -20.50 -15.08
N ASP A 54 -5.72 -21.08 -16.29
CA ASP A 54 -4.78 -20.82 -17.39
C ASP A 54 -5.12 -19.59 -18.27
N LEU A 55 -6.19 -18.84 -17.95
CA LEU A 55 -6.61 -17.67 -18.71
C LEU A 55 -5.82 -16.40 -18.30
N PRO A 56 -5.18 -15.69 -19.26
CA PRO A 56 -4.39 -14.48 -18.99
C PRO A 56 -5.13 -13.36 -18.26
N LEU A 57 -6.45 -13.26 -18.43
CA LEU A 57 -7.29 -12.30 -17.70
C LEU A 57 -7.21 -12.51 -16.19
N PHE A 58 -7.24 -13.77 -15.75
CA PHE A 58 -7.25 -14.14 -14.33
C PHE A 58 -5.86 -14.09 -13.69
N ALA A 59 -4.80 -13.99 -14.49
CA ALA A 59 -3.48 -13.63 -14.02
C ALA A 59 -3.34 -12.12 -13.68
N SER A 60 -4.38 -11.31 -13.95
CA SER A 60 -4.39 -9.90 -13.58
C SER A 60 -4.51 -9.74 -12.08
N ASP A 61 -3.64 -8.92 -11.50
CA ASP A 61 -3.61 -8.62 -10.05
C ASP A 61 -3.77 -7.12 -9.75
N THR A 62 -4.07 -6.32 -10.77
CA THR A 62 -4.33 -4.89 -10.64
C THR A 62 -5.31 -4.41 -11.70
N TYR A 63 -6.10 -3.42 -11.34
CA TYR A 63 -6.99 -2.74 -12.26
C TYR A 63 -6.92 -1.22 -12.09
N ASP A 64 -7.26 -0.49 -13.15
CA ASP A 64 -7.45 0.95 -13.13
C ASP A 64 -8.71 1.33 -13.92
N ILE A 65 -9.21 2.54 -13.69
CA ILE A 65 -10.42 3.06 -14.33
C ILE A 65 -10.10 4.42 -14.95
N SER A 66 -10.30 4.53 -16.26
CA SER A 66 -10.14 5.78 -17.00
C SER A 66 -11.38 6.11 -17.81
N TYR A 67 -11.43 7.33 -18.34
CA TYR A 67 -12.39 7.74 -19.36
C TYR A 67 -11.68 7.77 -20.72
N ASP A 68 -12.31 7.23 -21.76
CA ASP A 68 -11.81 7.33 -23.14
C ASP A 68 -12.12 8.73 -23.72
N GLN A 69 -11.63 9.03 -24.93
CA GLN A 69 -11.86 10.27 -25.67
C GLN A 69 -13.35 10.56 -25.92
N SER A 70 -14.19 9.52 -25.96
CA SER A 70 -15.65 9.62 -26.03
C SER A 70 -16.32 9.88 -24.67
N ASN A 71 -15.54 10.01 -23.60
CA ASN A 71 -15.98 10.10 -22.20
C ASN A 71 -16.69 8.83 -21.69
N ASP A 72 -16.49 7.70 -22.37
CA ASP A 72 -16.95 6.39 -21.92
C ASP A 72 -16.01 5.82 -20.86
N LEU A 73 -16.58 5.10 -19.90
CA LEU A 73 -15.84 4.53 -18.79
C LEU A 73 -15.16 3.22 -19.21
N VAL A 74 -13.85 3.11 -18.97
CA VAL A 74 -13.04 1.95 -19.32
C VAL A 74 -12.33 1.39 -18.09
N VAL A 75 -12.47 0.09 -17.87
CA VAL A 75 -11.75 -0.68 -16.86
C VAL A 75 -10.56 -1.38 -17.50
N HIS A 76 -9.38 -1.14 -16.94
CA HIS A 76 -8.11 -1.66 -17.41
C HIS A 76 -7.64 -2.76 -16.48
N PHE A 77 -7.53 -4.00 -16.94
CA PHE A 77 -6.94 -5.11 -16.18
C PHE A 77 -5.50 -5.35 -16.61
N GLY A 78 -4.56 -5.24 -15.67
CA GLY A 78 -3.14 -5.52 -15.91
C GLY A 78 -2.86 -7.01 -15.87
N ALA A 79 -2.88 -7.67 -17.03
CA ALA A 79 -2.67 -9.10 -17.22
C ALA A 79 -1.17 -9.50 -17.25
N CYS A 80 -0.93 -10.82 -17.28
CA CYS A 80 0.42 -11.39 -17.35
C CYS A 80 1.21 -10.85 -18.57
N GLY A 81 2.50 -10.59 -18.37
CA GLY A 81 3.40 -10.08 -19.40
C GLY A 81 3.24 -8.59 -19.73
N GLY A 82 2.61 -7.83 -18.83
CA GLY A 82 2.37 -6.41 -19.00
C GLY A 82 1.33 -6.08 -20.08
N HIS A 83 0.51 -7.06 -20.44
CA HIS A 83 -0.66 -6.83 -21.27
C HIS A 83 -1.72 -6.10 -20.46
N VAL A 84 -2.35 -5.09 -21.05
CA VAL A 84 -3.57 -4.50 -20.50
C VAL A 84 -4.73 -5.03 -21.33
N ILE A 85 -5.77 -5.53 -20.64
CA ILE A 85 -7.06 -5.93 -21.22
C ILE A 85 -8.06 -4.85 -20.82
N GLU A 86 -8.72 -4.27 -21.82
CA GLU A 86 -9.54 -3.08 -21.64
C GLU A 86 -11.01 -3.44 -21.86
N PHE A 87 -11.84 -3.10 -20.87
CA PHE A 87 -13.27 -3.31 -20.93
C PHE A 87 -14.01 -1.98 -20.85
N GLN A 88 -14.79 -1.67 -21.87
CA GLN A 88 -15.72 -0.56 -21.83
C GLN A 88 -16.96 -0.94 -21.00
N VAL A 89 -17.28 -0.12 -20.02
CA VAL A 89 -18.48 -0.31 -19.18
C VAL A 89 -19.69 0.19 -19.97
N THR A 90 -20.53 -0.75 -20.39
CA THR A 90 -21.70 -0.46 -21.23
C THR A 90 -22.95 -0.15 -20.40
N LYS A 91 -23.08 -0.78 -19.22
CA LYS A 91 -24.17 -0.53 -18.25
C LYS A 91 -23.68 -0.76 -16.83
N MET A 92 -24.11 0.07 -15.88
CA MET A 92 -23.78 -0.08 -14.46
C MET A 92 -24.95 0.40 -13.59
N ASP A 93 -25.29 -0.38 -12.57
CA ASP A 93 -26.23 -0.07 -11.50
C ASP A 93 -25.67 -0.60 -10.16
N SER A 94 -26.31 -0.25 -9.04
CA SER A 94 -25.92 -0.64 -7.67
C SER A 94 -25.72 -2.15 -7.44
N LYS A 95 -26.28 -3.01 -8.29
CA LYS A 95 -26.22 -4.48 -8.17
C LYS A 95 -25.67 -5.20 -9.40
N PHE A 96 -25.51 -4.51 -10.54
CA PHE A 96 -25.16 -5.13 -11.82
C PHE A 96 -24.18 -4.28 -12.61
N MET A 97 -23.23 -4.94 -13.26
CA MET A 97 -22.22 -4.30 -14.11
C MET A 97 -22.06 -5.10 -15.40
N GLN A 98 -22.19 -4.43 -16.55
CA GLN A 98 -21.98 -5.02 -17.87
C GLN A 98 -20.78 -4.37 -18.56
N MET A 99 -19.80 -5.19 -18.91
CA MET A 99 -18.52 -4.77 -19.48
C MET A 99 -18.29 -5.47 -20.80
N SER A 100 -17.92 -4.73 -21.85
CA SER A 100 -17.56 -5.28 -23.15
C SER A 100 -16.08 -5.01 -23.43
N GLU A 101 -15.34 -6.05 -23.78
CA GLU A 101 -13.94 -5.92 -24.16
C GLU A 101 -13.82 -5.10 -25.46
N ILE A 102 -12.89 -4.14 -25.49
CA ILE A 102 -12.80 -3.11 -26.55
C ILE A 102 -12.46 -3.72 -27.92
N GLU A 103 -11.65 -4.77 -27.99
CA GLU A 103 -11.32 -5.49 -29.23
C GLU A 103 -12.43 -6.47 -29.67
N GLY A 104 -13.53 -6.57 -28.93
CA GLY A 104 -14.69 -7.40 -29.28
C GLY A 104 -14.49 -8.89 -28.96
N TRP A 105 -13.74 -9.22 -27.90
CA TRP A 105 -13.59 -10.61 -27.48
C TRP A 105 -14.84 -11.15 -26.76
N CYS A 106 -15.27 -10.48 -25.69
CA CYS A 106 -16.43 -10.89 -24.90
C CYS A 106 -17.11 -9.71 -24.20
N THR A 107 -18.36 -9.93 -23.82
CA THR A 107 -19.14 -9.08 -22.93
C THR A 107 -19.45 -9.88 -21.68
N LEU A 108 -19.03 -9.35 -20.53
CA LEU A 108 -19.25 -9.93 -19.21
C LEU A 108 -20.40 -9.21 -18.51
N GLN A 109 -21.33 -9.99 -17.96
CA GLN A 109 -22.37 -9.49 -17.07
C GLN A 109 -22.07 -9.96 -15.66
N CYS A 110 -21.85 -9.00 -14.77
CA CYS A 110 -21.44 -9.22 -13.39
C CYS A 110 -22.55 -8.78 -12.43
N LYS A 111 -22.74 -9.52 -11.34
CA LYS A 111 -23.67 -9.20 -10.26
C LYS A 111 -22.90 -9.00 -8.96
N LEU A 112 -23.25 -7.97 -8.19
CA LEU A 112 -22.67 -7.74 -6.87
C LEU A 112 -23.11 -8.85 -5.92
N VAL A 113 -22.14 -9.55 -5.33
CA VAL A 113 -22.36 -10.53 -4.27
C VAL A 113 -22.49 -9.77 -2.96
N ASN A 114 -23.64 -9.89 -2.30
CA ASN A 114 -23.88 -9.22 -1.03
C ASN A 114 -23.00 -9.87 0.06
N THR A 115 -21.84 -9.29 0.33
CA THR A 115 -20.87 -9.75 1.35
C THR A 115 -21.32 -9.46 2.77
N ALA A 116 -22.63 -9.36 3.04
CA ALA A 116 -23.15 -9.45 4.42
C ALA A 116 -22.83 -10.83 5.03
N GLU A 117 -22.59 -11.86 4.22
CA GLU A 117 -22.19 -13.21 4.68
C GLU A 117 -20.67 -13.38 4.90
N LEU A 118 -19.85 -12.34 4.67
CA LEU A 118 -18.38 -12.45 4.73
C LEU A 118 -17.67 -11.30 5.46
N ASN A 119 -18.41 -10.44 6.17
CA ASN A 119 -17.79 -9.62 7.20
C ASN A 119 -17.40 -10.56 8.35
N GLN A 120 -16.21 -11.18 8.23
CA GLN A 120 -15.50 -11.69 9.39
C GLN A 120 -15.52 -10.55 10.41
N ILE A 121 -16.19 -10.77 11.54
CA ILE A 121 -16.02 -9.96 12.72
C ILE A 121 -14.52 -9.82 12.89
N SER A 122 -14.02 -8.58 12.84
CA SER A 122 -12.60 -8.21 12.86
C SER A 122 -11.88 -9.06 13.88
N GLU A 123 -11.21 -10.07 13.36
CA GLU A 123 -10.49 -11.03 14.19
C GLU A 123 -9.31 -10.29 14.79
N ALA A 124 -9.20 -10.29 16.12
CA ALA A 124 -8.06 -9.69 16.79
C ALA A 124 -6.83 -10.62 16.63
N PRO A 125 -5.61 -10.08 16.56
CA PRO A 125 -4.40 -10.88 16.65
C PRO A 125 -4.32 -11.59 18.01
N PHE A 126 -3.90 -12.86 18.01
CA PHE A 126 -3.79 -13.63 19.24
C PHE A 126 -2.36 -13.63 19.77
N SER A 127 -2.13 -13.16 20.99
CA SER A 127 -0.84 -13.27 21.68
C SER A 127 -0.99 -13.46 23.19
N LEU A 128 0.05 -14.03 23.81
CA LEU A 128 0.22 -14.19 25.26
C LEU A 128 1.49 -13.47 25.76
N LEU A 129 2.09 -12.60 24.95
CA LEU A 129 3.31 -11.85 25.29
C LEU A 129 3.28 -11.12 26.63
N PRO A 130 2.16 -10.51 27.08
CA PRO A 130 2.12 -9.88 28.39
C PRO A 130 2.52 -10.82 29.54
N ALA A 131 2.31 -12.13 29.40
CA ALA A 131 2.75 -13.10 30.40
C ALA A 131 4.27 -13.32 30.42
N LEU A 132 4.92 -13.26 29.26
CA LEU A 132 6.37 -13.39 29.16
C LEU A 132 7.09 -12.13 29.65
N GLU A 133 6.53 -10.96 29.37
CA GLU A 133 7.13 -9.66 29.75
C GLU A 133 7.06 -9.41 31.26
N ASP A 134 5.91 -9.68 31.88
CA ASP A 134 5.69 -9.44 33.31
C ASP A 134 6.09 -10.65 34.18
N GLY A 135 6.17 -11.86 33.61
CA GLY A 135 6.62 -13.09 34.30
C GLY A 135 5.70 -13.61 35.42
N TYR A 136 4.43 -13.16 35.49
CA TYR A 136 3.50 -13.57 36.54
C TYR A 136 3.08 -15.04 36.40
N PHE A 137 3.01 -15.77 37.52
CA PHE A 137 2.64 -17.21 37.57
C PHE A 137 3.60 -18.14 36.83
N SER A 138 4.83 -17.71 36.59
CA SER A 138 5.90 -18.55 36.02
C SER A 138 6.24 -19.74 36.94
N ASP A 139 6.50 -20.88 36.31
CA ASP A 139 6.81 -22.15 36.96
C ASP A 139 8.15 -22.74 36.52
N LEU A 140 8.82 -22.10 35.55
CA LEU A 140 10.11 -22.48 35.01
C LEU A 140 10.95 -21.24 34.71
N THR A 141 12.27 -21.34 34.90
CA THR A 141 13.20 -20.27 34.54
C THR A 141 14.27 -20.82 33.60
N ILE A 142 14.41 -20.21 32.42
CA ILE A 142 15.47 -20.57 31.46
C ILE A 142 16.57 -19.50 31.53
N THR A 143 17.82 -19.93 31.68
CA THR A 143 18.96 -19.03 31.85
C THR A 143 19.76 -18.89 30.54
N ALA A 144 19.98 -17.66 30.10
CA ALA A 144 20.78 -17.34 28.92
C ALA A 144 22.29 -17.45 29.21
N SER A 145 23.11 -17.41 28.15
CA SER A 145 24.57 -17.52 28.26
C SER A 145 25.23 -16.43 29.12
N ASN A 146 24.60 -15.25 29.23
CA ASN A 146 25.06 -14.14 30.05
C ASN A 146 24.47 -14.16 31.49
N SER A 147 23.89 -15.28 31.90
CA SER A 147 23.19 -15.45 33.19
C SER A 147 21.90 -14.65 33.36
N LYS A 148 21.37 -14.01 32.30
CA LYS A 148 20.03 -13.41 32.34
C LYS A 148 18.98 -14.53 32.43
N LYS A 149 18.02 -14.36 33.33
CA LYS A 149 16.93 -15.30 33.58
C LYS A 149 15.67 -14.86 32.86
N PHE A 150 14.98 -15.83 32.25
CA PHE A 150 13.67 -15.66 31.63
C PHE A 150 12.67 -16.52 32.40
N ASP A 151 11.69 -15.86 33.01
CA ASP A 151 10.61 -16.52 33.73
C ASP A 151 9.53 -16.91 32.72
N VAL A 152 9.33 -18.22 32.56
CA VAL A 152 8.52 -18.82 31.50
C VAL A 152 7.51 -19.79 32.10
N HIS A 153 6.57 -20.23 31.25
CA HIS A 153 5.41 -21.00 31.66
C HIS A 153 5.40 -22.34 30.94
N THR A 154 5.56 -23.45 31.67
CA THR A 154 5.59 -24.79 31.08
C THR A 154 4.30 -25.11 30.32
N CYS A 155 3.17 -24.59 30.78
CA CYS A 155 1.88 -24.66 30.09
C CYS A 155 1.97 -24.13 28.65
N ILE A 156 2.47 -22.91 28.43
CA ILE A 156 2.58 -22.31 27.09
C ILE A 156 3.64 -23.02 26.24
N LEU A 157 4.76 -23.39 26.85
CA LEU A 157 5.83 -24.10 26.15
C LEU A 157 5.36 -25.46 25.60
N LYS A 158 4.60 -26.23 26.40
CA LYS A 158 4.00 -27.50 25.97
C LYS A 158 2.92 -27.32 24.88
N LEU A 159 2.17 -26.22 24.91
CA LEU A 159 1.16 -25.95 23.87
C LEU A 159 1.81 -25.81 22.48
N MET A 160 2.96 -25.13 22.41
CA MET A 160 3.64 -24.83 21.14
C MET A 160 4.72 -25.82 20.72
N ALA A 161 5.29 -26.53 21.70
CA ALA A 161 6.31 -27.55 21.46
C ALA A 161 6.05 -28.76 22.38
N PRO A 162 5.03 -29.58 22.06
CA PRO A 162 4.63 -30.72 22.89
C PRO A 162 5.63 -31.86 22.88
N ASP A 163 6.46 -32.00 21.84
CA ASP A 163 7.44 -33.09 21.71
C ASP A 163 8.72 -32.81 22.52
N ILE A 164 8.86 -31.62 23.08
CA ILE A 164 10.01 -31.21 23.90
C ILE A 164 9.74 -31.48 25.37
N ASP A 165 10.65 -32.23 25.99
CA ASP A 165 10.64 -32.44 27.43
C ASP A 165 11.26 -31.23 28.18
N TRP A 166 10.38 -30.31 28.59
CA TRP A 166 10.74 -29.12 29.35
C TRP A 166 11.13 -29.36 30.81
N SER A 167 11.03 -30.60 31.31
CA SER A 167 11.34 -30.95 32.69
C SER A 167 12.82 -31.26 32.96
N GLN A 168 13.66 -31.22 31.93
CA GLN A 168 15.10 -31.48 32.05
C GLN A 168 15.84 -30.40 32.84
N ASP A 169 16.95 -30.77 33.49
CA ASP A 169 17.85 -29.85 34.21
C ASP A 169 19.28 -29.92 33.63
N PRO A 170 19.79 -28.87 32.96
CA PRO A 170 19.12 -27.60 32.70
C PRO A 170 18.00 -27.72 31.65
N PRO A 171 16.97 -26.85 31.69
CA PRO A 171 15.88 -26.88 30.73
C PRO A 171 16.37 -26.72 29.29
N PRO A 172 15.66 -27.29 28.28
CA PRO A 172 15.98 -27.09 26.87
C PRO A 172 16.12 -25.60 26.53
N LEU A 173 17.00 -25.28 25.57
CA LEU A 173 17.35 -23.90 25.16
C LEU A 173 18.17 -23.08 26.18
N SER A 174 18.48 -23.63 27.36
CA SER A 174 19.39 -22.98 28.31
C SER A 174 20.81 -22.81 27.74
N GLY A 175 21.46 -21.70 28.09
CA GLY A 175 22.81 -21.38 27.63
C GLY A 175 22.89 -20.76 26.22
N LEU A 176 21.76 -20.50 25.55
CA LEU A 176 21.72 -19.73 24.31
C LEU A 176 21.99 -18.23 24.56
N PRO A 177 22.47 -17.47 23.56
CA PRO A 177 22.59 -16.02 23.65
C PRO A 177 21.25 -15.35 23.97
N GLU A 178 21.27 -14.28 24.76
CA GLU A 178 20.06 -13.56 25.20
C GLU A 178 19.12 -13.20 24.04
N ASP A 179 19.65 -12.60 22.97
CA ASP A 179 18.85 -12.19 21.81
C ASP A 179 18.19 -13.39 21.11
N VAL A 180 18.88 -14.53 21.07
CA VAL A 180 18.40 -15.77 20.43
C VAL A 180 17.31 -16.40 21.29
N LEU A 181 17.55 -16.54 22.59
CA LEU A 181 16.59 -17.08 23.53
C LEU A 181 15.33 -16.22 23.60
N GLY A 182 15.48 -14.90 23.73
CA GLY A 182 14.36 -13.96 23.72
C GLY A 182 13.54 -14.02 22.43
N THR A 183 14.19 -14.19 21.28
CA THR A 183 13.49 -14.35 19.99
C THR A 183 12.68 -15.64 19.92
N ILE A 184 13.24 -16.76 20.40
CA ILE A 184 12.54 -18.05 20.41
C ILE A 184 11.35 -18.00 21.37
N LEU A 185 11.53 -17.45 22.57
CA LEU A 185 10.46 -17.30 23.56
C LEU A 185 9.36 -16.36 23.06
N HIS A 186 9.72 -15.25 22.42
CA HIS A 186 8.73 -14.34 21.81
C HIS A 186 7.83 -15.08 20.80
N TYR A 187 8.42 -15.91 19.93
CA TYR A 187 7.65 -16.72 18.98
C TYR A 187 6.73 -17.73 19.69
N LEU A 188 7.16 -18.39 20.77
CA LEU A 188 6.30 -19.33 21.50
C LEU A 188 5.07 -18.64 22.14
N TYR A 189 5.15 -17.34 22.42
CA TYR A 189 4.08 -16.59 23.06
C TYR A 189 3.22 -15.75 22.09
N ALA A 190 3.66 -15.52 20.85
CA ALA A 190 2.93 -14.71 19.87
C ALA A 190 2.92 -15.24 18.43
N GLU A 191 3.62 -16.34 18.13
CA GLU A 191 3.77 -16.90 16.78
C GLU A 191 4.36 -15.94 15.73
N CYS A 192 4.94 -14.81 16.16
CA CYS A 192 5.59 -13.83 15.30
C CYS A 192 7.06 -13.58 15.72
N LEU A 193 7.78 -12.78 14.93
CA LEU A 193 9.16 -12.38 15.23
C LEU A 193 9.20 -11.06 16.02
N PRO A 194 10.16 -10.86 16.93
CA PRO A 194 10.27 -9.61 17.67
C PRO A 194 10.68 -8.44 16.77
N GLY A 195 10.11 -7.26 17.04
CA GLY A 195 10.52 -6.01 16.41
C GLY A 195 12.01 -5.73 16.64
N GLY A 196 12.74 -5.38 15.57
CA GLY A 196 14.17 -5.06 15.65
C GLY A 196 15.12 -6.27 15.62
N LEU A 197 14.62 -7.47 15.28
CA LEU A 197 15.45 -8.65 15.02
C LEU A 197 16.60 -8.33 14.05
N THR A 198 17.79 -8.92 14.26
CA THR A 198 18.93 -8.78 13.34
C THR A 198 19.11 -10.03 12.47
N GLU A 199 19.68 -9.88 11.26
CA GLU A 199 19.98 -11.02 10.38
C GLU A 199 20.93 -12.04 11.04
N LYS A 200 21.82 -11.58 11.93
CA LYS A 200 22.73 -12.47 12.68
C LYS A 200 21.94 -13.31 13.67
N THR A 201 21.08 -12.68 14.47
CA THR A 201 20.24 -13.36 15.46
C THR A 201 19.32 -14.36 14.77
N ALA A 202 18.66 -13.99 13.67
CA ALA A 202 17.79 -14.91 12.91
C ALA A 202 18.53 -16.19 12.44
N ARG A 203 19.77 -16.07 11.94
CA ARG A 203 20.59 -17.23 11.54
C ARG A 203 20.98 -18.09 12.74
N GLN A 204 21.28 -17.48 13.87
CA GLN A 204 21.57 -18.18 15.11
C GLN A 204 20.34 -18.91 15.66
N CYS A 205 19.15 -18.30 15.61
CA CYS A 205 17.88 -18.94 15.96
C CYS A 205 17.64 -20.21 15.15
N ILE A 206 17.79 -20.16 13.81
CA ILE A 206 17.66 -21.33 12.95
C ILE A 206 18.61 -22.45 13.38
N THR A 207 19.87 -22.10 13.65
CA THR A 207 20.88 -23.10 14.05
C THR A 207 20.57 -23.71 15.42
N ALA A 208 20.07 -22.91 16.36
CA ALA A 208 19.77 -23.32 17.73
C ALA A 208 18.60 -24.31 17.81
N VAL A 209 17.58 -24.16 16.96
CA VAL A 209 16.35 -24.97 17.02
C VAL A 209 16.26 -26.06 15.96
N ASN A 210 17.25 -26.18 15.06
CA ASN A 210 17.22 -27.11 13.94
C ASN A 210 17.08 -28.60 14.35
N SER A 211 17.43 -28.94 15.59
CA SER A 211 17.28 -30.29 16.15
C SER A 211 15.85 -30.62 16.57
N TYR A 212 14.95 -29.63 16.63
CA TYR A 212 13.60 -29.77 17.16
C TYR A 212 12.55 -29.57 16.05
N PRO A 213 11.72 -30.59 15.73
CA PRO A 213 10.75 -30.51 14.63
C PRO A 213 9.63 -29.50 14.87
N ASP A 214 9.22 -29.30 16.13
CA ASP A 214 8.15 -28.35 16.53
C ASP A 214 8.44 -26.90 16.10
N PHE A 215 9.72 -26.54 15.95
CA PHE A 215 10.15 -25.22 15.50
C PHE A 215 10.20 -25.05 13.98
N ALA A 216 9.79 -26.03 13.17
CA ALA A 216 9.83 -25.91 11.71
C ALA A 216 9.11 -24.65 11.17
N PRO A 217 7.93 -24.24 11.68
CA PRO A 217 7.28 -23.01 11.24
C PRO A 217 8.04 -21.74 11.66
N PHE A 218 8.68 -21.74 12.84
CA PHE A 218 9.56 -20.65 13.27
C PHE A 218 10.81 -20.53 12.39
N VAL A 219 11.41 -21.65 12.00
CA VAL A 219 12.53 -21.68 11.05
C VAL A 219 12.09 -21.09 9.70
N SER A 220 10.89 -21.44 9.23
CA SER A 220 10.32 -20.85 8.00
C SER A 220 10.15 -19.34 8.12
N LEU A 221 9.63 -18.84 9.25
CA LEU A 221 9.51 -17.39 9.51
C LEU A 221 10.89 -16.70 9.51
N CYS A 222 11.90 -17.27 10.18
CA CYS A 222 13.25 -16.73 10.17
C CYS A 222 13.87 -16.70 8.76
N LEU A 223 13.62 -17.72 7.94
CA LEU A 223 14.07 -17.76 6.54
C LEU A 223 13.35 -16.71 5.69
N HIS A 224 12.04 -16.51 5.88
CA HIS A 224 11.27 -15.45 5.22
C HIS A 224 11.80 -14.07 5.62
N TYR A 225 12.06 -13.84 6.90
CA TYR A 225 12.66 -12.61 7.40
C TYR A 225 14.01 -12.31 6.73
N LEU A 226 14.91 -13.31 6.64
CA LEU A 226 16.22 -13.14 5.99
C LEU A 226 16.08 -12.83 4.49
N ARG A 227 15.14 -13.48 3.79
CA ARG A 227 14.85 -13.21 2.38
C ARG A 227 14.30 -11.78 2.19
N ASN A 228 13.36 -11.37 3.02
CA ASN A 228 12.73 -10.04 2.95
C ASN A 228 13.70 -8.92 3.32
N SER A 229 14.56 -9.13 4.31
CA SER A 229 15.64 -8.19 4.67
C SER A 229 16.62 -8.02 3.51
N SER A 230 17.04 -9.13 2.89
CA SER A 230 17.92 -9.09 1.72
C SER A 230 17.26 -8.37 0.53
N LEU A 231 15.98 -8.64 0.27
CA LEU A 231 15.23 -7.96 -0.79
C LEU A 231 15.11 -6.46 -0.54
N LYS A 232 14.78 -6.06 0.70
CA LYS A 232 14.72 -4.65 1.13
C LYS A 232 16.04 -3.94 0.86
N GLN A 233 17.17 -4.55 1.26
CA GLN A 233 18.50 -4.00 1.00
C GLN A 233 18.81 -3.90 -0.50
N GLN A 234 18.49 -4.94 -1.29
CA GLN A 234 18.70 -4.93 -2.75
C GLN A 234 17.93 -3.79 -3.43
N VAL A 235 16.63 -3.63 -3.12
CA VAL A 235 15.79 -2.55 -3.67
C VAL A 235 16.33 -1.18 -3.25
N MET A 236 16.66 -1.00 -1.97
CA MET A 236 17.21 0.27 -1.48
C MET A 236 18.55 0.61 -2.15
N ASN A 237 19.45 -0.37 -2.30
CA ASN A 237 20.74 -0.17 -2.95
C ASN A 237 20.57 0.20 -4.43
N LEU A 238 19.71 -0.49 -5.18
CA LEU A 238 19.44 -0.15 -6.59
C LEU A 238 18.93 1.28 -6.76
N VAL A 239 17.98 1.70 -5.91
CA VAL A 239 17.43 3.07 -5.96
C VAL A 239 18.46 4.12 -5.54
N ASN A 240 19.22 3.88 -4.47
CA ASN A 240 20.27 4.78 -4.01
C ASN A 240 21.39 4.90 -5.04
N ASP A 241 21.74 3.80 -5.70
CA ASP A 241 22.72 3.79 -6.77
C ASP A 241 22.27 4.62 -7.97
N MET A 242 21.01 4.52 -8.38
CA MET A 242 20.45 5.37 -9.44
C MET A 242 20.51 6.86 -9.06
N HIS A 243 20.16 7.21 -7.82
CA HIS A 243 20.31 8.58 -7.32
C HIS A 243 21.77 9.03 -7.22
N THR A 244 22.69 8.11 -6.93
CA THR A 244 24.14 8.38 -6.89
C THR A 244 24.66 8.69 -8.30
N CYS A 245 24.30 7.88 -9.30
CA CYS A 245 24.61 8.15 -10.70
C CYS A 245 24.05 9.50 -11.15
N ALA A 246 22.79 9.81 -10.83
CA ALA A 246 22.20 11.12 -11.14
C ALA A 246 22.94 12.28 -10.45
N SER A 247 23.41 12.09 -9.22
CA SER A 247 24.18 13.11 -8.50
C SER A 247 25.59 13.29 -9.07
N GLN A 248 26.25 12.21 -9.46
CA GLN A 248 27.56 12.24 -10.15
C GLN A 248 27.45 12.98 -11.49
N ILE A 249 26.39 12.70 -12.26
CA ILE A 249 26.07 13.44 -13.50
C ILE A 249 25.99 14.95 -13.22
N ILE A 250 25.26 15.38 -12.19
CA ILE A 250 25.16 16.81 -11.81
C ILE A 250 26.53 17.37 -11.42
N GLN A 251 27.31 16.63 -10.62
CA GLN A 251 28.64 17.06 -10.17
C GLN A 251 29.62 17.28 -11.33
N HIS A 252 29.56 16.46 -12.38
CA HIS A 252 30.42 16.62 -13.55
C HIS A 252 30.21 17.96 -14.28
N PHE A 253 28.99 18.54 -14.22
CA PHE A 253 28.68 19.86 -14.79
C PHE A 253 28.75 21.00 -13.76
N SER A 254 28.70 20.70 -12.46
CA SER A 254 28.66 21.66 -11.35
C SER A 254 30.07 21.93 -10.76
N VAL A 255 31.02 22.42 -11.56
CA VAL A 255 32.33 22.86 -11.05
C VAL A 255 32.20 24.28 -10.48
N LYS A 256 31.71 24.41 -9.24
CA LYS A 256 31.55 25.71 -8.54
C LYS A 256 32.46 25.93 -7.32
N HIS A 257 33.39 25.02 -7.02
CA HIS A 257 34.31 25.19 -5.88
C HIS A 257 35.77 24.83 -6.21
N SER A 258 36.42 25.69 -7.02
CA SER A 258 37.88 25.79 -7.00
C SER A 258 38.31 27.26 -7.16
N PRO A 259 39.43 27.67 -6.52
CA PRO A 259 39.90 29.06 -6.44
C PRO A 259 40.15 29.69 -7.83
N PRO A 260 40.29 31.03 -7.95
CA PRO A 260 40.18 31.80 -9.20
C PRO A 260 41.28 31.56 -10.25
N THR A 261 42.05 30.47 -10.13
CA THR A 261 43.09 30.04 -11.07
C THR A 261 42.81 28.67 -11.71
N SER A 262 41.67 28.02 -11.46
CA SER A 262 41.30 26.77 -12.15
C SER A 262 40.51 27.03 -13.43
N GLU A 263 41.05 26.58 -14.56
CA GLU A 263 40.46 26.55 -15.90
C GLU A 263 38.96 26.19 -15.89
N SER A 264 38.11 27.09 -16.37
CA SER A 264 36.69 26.84 -16.59
C SER A 264 36.50 25.72 -17.62
N LEU A 265 35.43 24.91 -17.49
CA LEU A 265 35.09 23.84 -18.45
C LEU A 265 35.02 24.37 -19.91
N ASN A 266 34.71 25.66 -20.05
CA ASN A 266 34.57 26.39 -21.32
C ASN A 266 35.92 26.67 -22.00
N ASN A 267 37.03 26.65 -21.27
CA ASN A 267 38.37 26.91 -21.82
C ASN A 267 39.08 25.62 -22.30
N ASN A 268 38.51 24.44 -22.07
CA ASN A 268 39.11 23.16 -22.46
C ASN A 268 38.06 22.22 -23.10
N PRO A 269 37.89 22.24 -24.44
CA PRO A 269 36.89 21.44 -25.14
C PRO A 269 37.11 19.92 -24.98
N ALA A 270 38.35 19.47 -24.78
CA ALA A 270 38.65 18.06 -24.52
C ALA A 270 38.10 17.60 -23.16
N LYS A 271 38.14 18.47 -22.14
CA LYS A 271 37.56 18.21 -20.81
C LYS A 271 36.02 18.13 -20.86
N LEU A 272 35.36 18.95 -21.68
CA LEU A 272 33.92 18.87 -21.91
C LEU A 272 33.52 17.55 -22.57
N CYS A 273 34.25 17.11 -23.61
CA CYS A 273 34.00 15.83 -24.27
C CYS A 273 34.17 14.64 -23.31
N PHE A 274 35.19 14.69 -22.46
CA PHE A 274 35.39 13.69 -21.40
C PHE A 274 34.22 13.66 -20.40
N VAL A 275 33.74 14.82 -19.95
CA VAL A 275 32.58 14.93 -19.05
C VAL A 275 31.30 14.38 -19.66
N VAL A 276 31.03 14.68 -20.94
CA VAL A 276 29.86 14.14 -21.66
C VAL A 276 29.95 12.61 -21.76
N ARG A 277 31.13 12.07 -22.08
CA ARG A 277 31.35 10.62 -22.11
C ARG A 277 31.09 9.98 -20.74
N GLN A 278 31.59 10.58 -19.66
CA GLN A 278 31.36 10.08 -18.30
C GLN A 278 29.88 10.13 -17.91
N THR A 279 29.16 11.18 -18.32
CA THR A 279 27.71 11.33 -18.12
C THR A 279 26.92 10.22 -18.79
N ILE A 280 27.26 9.87 -20.03
CA ILE A 280 26.62 8.78 -20.78
C ILE A 280 26.86 7.44 -20.07
N GLN A 281 28.09 7.20 -19.57
CA GLN A 281 28.41 5.98 -18.83
C GLN A 281 27.60 5.85 -17.54
N GLU A 282 27.50 6.92 -16.74
CA GLU A 282 26.69 6.91 -15.52
C GLU A 282 25.19 6.75 -15.82
N ALA A 283 24.69 7.36 -16.90
CA ALA A 283 23.31 7.18 -17.34
C ALA A 283 23.03 5.73 -17.77
N ALA A 284 23.99 5.08 -18.45
CA ALA A 284 23.89 3.67 -18.82
C ALA A 284 23.85 2.75 -17.59
N VAL A 285 24.68 3.03 -16.57
CA VAL A 285 24.65 2.30 -15.28
C VAL A 285 23.30 2.47 -14.60
N ALA A 286 22.78 3.69 -14.49
CA ALA A 286 21.48 3.96 -13.90
C ALA A 286 20.34 3.24 -14.66
N GLY A 287 20.39 3.25 -15.99
CA GLY A 287 19.42 2.57 -16.85
C GLY A 287 19.38 1.06 -16.63
N VAL A 288 20.55 0.40 -16.57
CA VAL A 288 20.58 -1.05 -16.31
C VAL A 288 20.14 -1.38 -14.88
N LYS A 289 20.45 -0.53 -13.88
CA LYS A 289 19.94 -0.71 -12.51
C LYS A 289 18.42 -0.60 -12.42
N LEU A 290 17.79 0.27 -13.23
CA LEU A 290 16.34 0.31 -13.35
C LEU A 290 15.78 -1.00 -13.95
N LEU A 291 16.45 -1.57 -14.96
CA LEU A 291 16.06 -2.88 -15.51
C LEU A 291 16.15 -3.99 -14.46
N VAL A 292 17.22 -4.01 -13.66
CA VAL A 292 17.39 -4.96 -12.55
C VAL A 292 16.28 -4.80 -11.51
N LEU A 293 15.89 -3.57 -11.17
CA LEU A 293 14.79 -3.31 -10.23
C LEU A 293 13.46 -3.86 -10.74
N CYS A 294 13.13 -3.61 -12.02
CA CYS A 294 11.91 -4.11 -12.65
C CYS A 294 11.88 -5.65 -12.75
N ASP A 295 13.01 -6.26 -13.11
CA ASP A 295 13.16 -7.72 -13.16
C ASP A 295 13.03 -8.34 -11.77
N LEU A 296 13.70 -7.78 -10.76
CA LEU A 296 13.66 -8.24 -9.37
C LEU A 296 12.24 -8.21 -8.80
N PHE A 297 11.50 -7.12 -9.02
CA PHE A 297 10.12 -6.97 -8.56
C PHE A 297 9.18 -8.00 -9.20
N SER A 298 9.29 -8.18 -10.52
CA SER A 298 8.42 -9.09 -11.27
C SER A 298 8.73 -10.56 -10.99
N LYS A 299 10.01 -10.92 -10.89
CA LYS A 299 10.48 -12.29 -10.64
C LYS A 299 10.05 -12.82 -9.28
N ARG A 300 9.95 -11.94 -8.27
CA ARG A 300 9.50 -12.30 -6.90
C ARG A 300 8.03 -12.04 -6.65
N LYS A 301 7.22 -11.75 -7.68
CA LYS A 301 5.79 -11.44 -7.52
C LYS A 301 5.02 -12.53 -6.76
N SER A 302 5.36 -13.81 -6.99
CA SER A 302 4.72 -14.97 -6.34
C SER A 302 5.19 -15.20 -4.89
N GLU A 303 6.37 -14.72 -4.51
CA GLU A 303 6.93 -14.88 -3.16
C GLU A 303 6.40 -13.81 -2.19
N LEU A 304 5.96 -12.66 -2.71
CA LEU A 304 5.59 -11.48 -1.93
C LEU A 304 4.08 -11.41 -1.67
N THR A 305 3.70 -10.99 -0.47
CA THR A 305 2.31 -10.63 -0.15
C THR A 305 1.88 -9.34 -0.89
N SER A 306 0.57 -9.07 -1.01
CA SER A 306 0.13 -7.84 -1.69
C SER A 306 0.63 -6.58 -0.99
N GLU A 307 0.62 -6.58 0.33
CA GLU A 307 1.13 -5.50 1.16
C GLU A 307 2.63 -5.26 0.95
N GLN A 308 3.45 -6.33 0.93
CA GLN A 308 4.89 -6.23 0.65
C GLN A 308 5.14 -5.64 -0.75
N ARG A 309 4.33 -6.01 -1.75
CA ARG A 309 4.42 -5.40 -3.09
C ARG A 309 4.05 -3.92 -3.05
N HIS A 310 3.00 -3.53 -2.33
CA HIS A 310 2.62 -2.13 -2.16
C HIS A 310 3.71 -1.32 -1.47
N GLU A 311 4.39 -1.86 -0.48
CA GLU A 311 5.52 -1.21 0.19
C GLU A 311 6.66 -0.86 -0.78
N ILE A 312 7.02 -1.78 -1.69
CA ILE A 312 8.03 -1.50 -2.73
C ILE A 312 7.56 -0.37 -3.66
N ILE A 313 6.30 -0.41 -4.08
CA ILE A 313 5.72 0.60 -4.99
C ILE A 313 5.65 1.97 -4.29
N ARG A 314 5.25 2.00 -3.01
CA ARG A 314 5.18 3.21 -2.19
C ARG A 314 6.57 3.81 -1.99
N TYR A 315 7.56 2.97 -1.74
CA TYR A 315 8.96 3.38 -1.69
C TYR A 315 9.41 3.98 -3.03
N ALA A 316 9.16 3.32 -4.16
CA ALA A 316 9.50 3.84 -5.49
C ALA A 316 8.80 5.19 -5.78
N LYS A 317 7.51 5.32 -5.46
CA LYS A 317 6.76 6.57 -5.58
C LYS A 317 7.39 7.69 -4.75
N SER A 318 7.77 7.41 -3.51
CA SER A 318 8.37 8.40 -2.59
C SER A 318 9.71 8.96 -3.08
N ARG A 319 10.40 8.24 -3.97
CA ARG A 319 11.71 8.62 -4.52
C ARG A 319 11.60 9.39 -5.84
N LEU A 320 10.44 9.36 -6.49
CA LEU A 320 10.21 10.07 -7.76
C LEU A 320 10.42 11.60 -7.66
N PRO A 321 9.93 12.31 -6.62
CA PRO A 321 10.16 13.75 -6.49
C PRO A 321 11.66 14.10 -6.34
N VAL A 322 12.41 13.24 -5.63
CA VAL A 322 13.87 13.40 -5.49
C VAL A 322 14.55 13.29 -6.85
N PHE A 323 14.14 12.32 -7.67
CA PHE A 323 14.66 12.16 -9.04
C PHE A 323 14.30 13.36 -9.94
N MET A 324 13.07 13.87 -9.87
CA MET A 324 12.65 15.07 -10.62
C MET A 324 13.46 16.30 -10.21
N SER A 325 13.72 16.47 -8.92
CA SER A 325 14.61 17.53 -8.41
C SER A 325 16.05 17.39 -8.92
N GLN A 326 16.59 16.16 -8.96
CA GLN A 326 17.91 15.91 -9.55
C GLN A 326 17.94 16.24 -11.04
N LEU A 327 16.91 15.87 -11.81
CA LEU A 327 16.81 16.18 -13.24
C LEU A 327 16.73 17.71 -13.47
N ARG A 328 15.95 18.43 -12.65
CA ARG A 328 15.89 19.89 -12.68
C ARG A 328 17.26 20.51 -12.39
N ARG A 329 17.95 20.05 -11.34
CA ARG A 329 19.31 20.51 -11.00
C ARG A 329 20.31 20.24 -12.11
N PHE A 330 20.21 19.09 -12.78
CA PHE A 330 21.04 18.77 -13.94
C PHE A 330 20.79 19.77 -15.08
N LEU A 331 19.53 20.00 -15.46
CA LEU A 331 19.20 20.96 -16.52
C LEU A 331 19.64 22.40 -16.18
N VAL A 332 19.53 22.81 -14.91
CA VAL A 332 20.05 24.11 -14.45
C VAL A 332 21.58 24.17 -14.52
N SER A 333 22.27 23.11 -14.12
CA SER A 333 23.73 23.02 -14.23
C SER A 333 24.15 23.10 -15.70
N LEU A 334 23.48 22.36 -16.57
CA LEU A 334 23.70 22.35 -18.01
C LEU A 334 23.48 23.76 -18.60
N LYS A 335 22.36 24.42 -18.25
CA LYS A 335 22.12 25.83 -18.61
C LYS A 335 23.30 26.71 -18.23
N SER A 336 23.79 26.61 -16.99
CA SER A 336 24.88 27.45 -16.49
C SER A 336 26.21 27.23 -17.21
N THR A 337 26.53 25.97 -17.56
CA THR A 337 27.77 25.63 -18.28
C THR A 337 27.73 26.21 -19.70
N PHE A 338 26.61 26.04 -20.41
CA PHE A 338 26.50 26.43 -21.81
C PHE A 338 26.11 27.91 -22.02
N SER A 339 25.47 28.58 -21.05
CA SER A 339 25.11 30.01 -21.16
C SER A 339 26.32 30.96 -21.16
N CYS A 340 27.51 30.47 -20.83
CA CYS A 340 28.75 31.25 -20.77
C CYS A 340 29.64 31.08 -22.01
N LEU A 341 29.15 30.44 -23.08
CA LEU A 341 29.92 30.22 -24.31
C LEU A 341 29.76 31.38 -25.30
N SER A 342 30.87 31.92 -25.80
CA SER A 342 30.85 32.84 -26.94
C SER A 342 30.61 32.08 -28.26
N PRO A 343 30.12 32.73 -29.33
CA PRO A 343 29.95 32.08 -30.64
C PRO A 343 31.25 31.48 -31.18
N THR A 344 32.40 32.10 -30.88
CA THR A 344 33.73 31.61 -31.24
C THR A 344 34.12 30.35 -30.46
N GLN A 345 33.82 30.30 -29.17
CA GLN A 345 34.05 29.11 -28.33
C GLN A 345 33.14 27.95 -28.72
N SER A 346 31.87 28.22 -29.07
CA SER A 346 30.95 27.22 -29.60
C SER A 346 31.47 26.58 -30.89
N GLN A 347 32.09 27.36 -31.76
CA GLN A 347 32.68 26.88 -33.01
C GLN A 347 33.97 26.07 -32.77
N GLU A 348 34.79 26.45 -31.79
CA GLU A 348 35.94 25.65 -31.35
C GLU A 348 35.51 24.31 -30.75
N ILE A 349 34.53 24.31 -29.83
CA ILE A 349 33.97 23.09 -29.23
C ILE A 349 33.36 22.18 -30.31
N ALA A 350 32.63 22.76 -31.27
CA ALA A 350 32.08 22.02 -32.40
C ALA A 350 33.17 21.31 -33.23
N THR A 351 34.38 21.88 -33.34
CA THR A 351 35.52 21.26 -34.03
C THR A 351 35.98 19.97 -33.34
N TYR A 352 35.96 19.94 -32.00
CA TYR A 352 36.29 18.73 -31.22
C TYR A 352 35.14 17.72 -31.15
N LEU A 353 33.88 18.18 -31.24
CA LEU A 353 32.70 17.32 -31.21
C LEU A 353 32.45 16.60 -32.54
N VAL A 354 32.80 17.19 -33.69
CA VAL A 354 32.55 16.58 -35.01
C VAL A 354 33.12 15.16 -35.12
N PRO A 355 34.40 14.89 -34.80
CA PRO A 355 34.96 13.53 -34.86
C PRO A 355 34.29 12.55 -33.89
N GLU A 356 33.92 13.01 -32.69
CA GLU A 356 33.21 12.19 -31.70
C GLU A 356 31.78 11.88 -32.16
N ILE A 357 31.09 12.84 -32.79
CA ILE A 357 29.77 12.65 -33.40
C ILE A 357 29.83 11.64 -34.54
N GLU A 358 30.84 11.72 -35.41
CA GLU A 358 31.07 10.72 -36.48
C GLU A 358 31.26 9.32 -35.89
N LYS A 359 32.12 9.20 -34.87
CA LYS A 359 32.36 7.95 -34.15
C LYS A 359 31.11 7.42 -33.46
N ILE A 360 30.30 8.29 -32.84
CA ILE A 360 29.01 7.93 -32.23
C ILE A 360 28.04 7.44 -33.30
N PHE A 361 27.96 8.11 -34.45
CA PHE A 361 27.11 7.65 -35.56
C PHE A 361 27.55 6.29 -36.10
N ASP A 362 28.85 6.02 -36.20
CA ASP A 362 29.38 4.70 -36.55
C ASP A 362 28.98 3.63 -35.54
N ILE A 363 29.20 3.89 -34.25
CA ILE A 363 28.87 2.96 -33.16
C ILE A 363 27.37 2.67 -33.09
N ILE A 364 26.52 3.69 -33.08
CA ILE A 364 25.05 3.52 -32.99
C ILE A 364 24.51 2.83 -34.26
N SER A 365 25.06 3.14 -35.44
CA SER A 365 24.62 2.49 -36.67
C SER A 365 24.99 1.00 -36.69
N ASN A 366 26.22 0.66 -36.27
CA ASN A 366 26.66 -0.73 -36.21
C ASN A 366 25.87 -1.52 -35.17
N LEU A 367 25.72 -0.97 -33.95
CA LEU A 367 24.92 -1.56 -32.89
C LEU A 367 23.46 -1.74 -33.32
N GLY A 368 22.89 -0.74 -33.99
CA GLY A 368 21.54 -0.81 -34.54
C GLY A 368 21.39 -1.90 -35.61
N LEU A 369 22.38 -2.06 -36.49
CA LEU A 369 22.36 -3.10 -37.53
C LEU A 369 22.46 -4.50 -36.93
N GLU A 370 23.35 -4.68 -35.96
CA GLU A 370 23.47 -5.93 -35.21
C GLU A 370 22.19 -6.24 -34.43
N LEU A 371 21.59 -5.26 -33.74
CA LEU A 371 20.32 -5.41 -33.04
C LEU A 371 19.17 -5.75 -33.98
N LYS A 372 19.11 -5.10 -35.15
CA LYS A 372 18.13 -5.42 -36.19
C LYS A 372 18.30 -6.88 -36.65
N SER A 373 19.52 -7.32 -36.94
CA SER A 373 19.78 -8.69 -37.37
C SER A 373 19.38 -9.70 -36.28
N ALA A 374 19.73 -9.42 -35.02
CA ALA A 374 19.32 -10.23 -33.88
C ALA A 374 17.80 -10.30 -33.75
N LEU A 375 17.09 -9.16 -33.80
CA LEU A 375 15.63 -9.11 -33.69
C LEU A 375 14.92 -9.78 -34.89
N GLU A 376 15.47 -9.68 -36.10
CA GLU A 376 14.96 -10.38 -37.30
C GLU A 376 15.16 -11.90 -37.18
N GLN A 377 16.28 -12.35 -36.63
CA GLN A 377 16.51 -13.77 -36.32
C GLN A 377 15.54 -14.27 -35.26
N ILE A 378 15.36 -13.51 -34.16
CA ILE A 378 14.39 -13.79 -33.08
C ILE A 378 12.99 -13.94 -33.67
N ALA A 379 12.52 -12.93 -34.41
CA ALA A 379 11.24 -12.98 -35.08
C ALA A 379 11.14 -14.21 -35.98
N SER A 380 12.14 -14.52 -36.81
CA SER A 380 12.09 -15.67 -37.71
C SER A 380 11.96 -17.02 -37.00
N VAL A 381 12.54 -17.18 -35.80
CA VAL A 381 12.42 -18.38 -34.97
C VAL A 381 11.01 -18.46 -34.35
N THR A 382 10.55 -17.37 -33.74
CA THR A 382 9.21 -17.30 -33.12
C THR A 382 8.08 -17.48 -34.15
N PHE A 383 8.23 -16.95 -35.37
CA PHE A 383 7.27 -17.12 -36.47
C PHE A 383 7.27 -18.55 -37.05
N LYS A 384 8.39 -19.29 -36.98
CA LYS A 384 8.48 -20.69 -37.46
C LYS A 384 7.83 -21.67 -36.48
N GLU A 385 7.98 -21.46 -35.18
CA GLU A 385 7.32 -22.27 -34.14
C GLU A 385 5.79 -22.10 -34.18
N GLY A 386 5.31 -20.86 -34.41
CA GLY A 386 3.87 -20.60 -34.60
C GLY A 386 3.26 -21.30 -35.82
N HIS A 387 4.02 -21.44 -36.91
CA HIS A 387 3.55 -22.06 -38.15
C HIS A 387 3.47 -23.60 -38.11
N ALA A 388 4.26 -24.25 -37.24
CA ALA A 388 4.16 -25.70 -37.04
C ALA A 388 2.90 -26.09 -36.24
N SER A 389 2.41 -25.19 -35.36
CA SER A 389 1.17 -25.35 -34.60
C SER A 389 -0.11 -25.06 -35.42
N THR A 390 -0.02 -24.22 -36.47
CA THR A 390 -1.19 -23.74 -37.24
C THR A 390 -1.94 -24.80 -38.07
N LYS A 391 -1.48 -26.05 -38.07
CA LYS A 391 -2.22 -27.16 -38.71
C LYS A 391 -3.37 -27.73 -37.86
N ARG A 392 -3.53 -27.29 -36.60
CA ARG A 392 -4.77 -27.52 -35.82
C ARG A 392 -5.56 -26.22 -35.75
N ARG A 393 -6.46 -26.05 -36.72
CA ARG A 393 -7.36 -24.90 -36.81
C ARG A 393 -8.51 -25.03 -35.80
N LEU A 394 -8.90 -23.88 -35.23
CA LEU A 394 -10.21 -23.49 -34.66
C LEU A 394 -10.43 -23.60 -33.13
N ILE A 395 -9.48 -23.15 -32.31
CA ILE A 395 -9.78 -22.69 -30.93
C ILE A 395 -8.89 -21.47 -30.64
N MET A 396 -9.35 -20.24 -30.94
CA MET A 396 -8.64 -19.04 -30.48
C MET A 396 -8.82 -18.88 -28.97
N SER A 397 -7.93 -19.49 -28.19
CA SER A 397 -7.81 -19.16 -26.77
C SER A 397 -7.32 -17.70 -26.63
N LEU A 398 -7.71 -16.97 -25.59
CA LEU A 398 -7.21 -15.61 -25.26
C LEU A 398 -5.66 -15.56 -25.32
N LYS A 399 -5.00 -16.68 -25.03
CA LYS A 399 -3.55 -16.89 -25.14
C LYS A 399 -3.03 -16.75 -26.59
N GLU A 400 -3.77 -17.27 -27.58
CA GLU A 400 -3.43 -17.11 -29.00
C GLU A 400 -3.64 -15.68 -29.50
N LEU A 401 -4.68 -14.99 -29.01
CA LEU A 401 -4.90 -13.56 -29.27
C LEU A 401 -3.77 -12.70 -28.72
N LEU A 402 -3.38 -12.91 -27.45
CA LEU A 402 -2.26 -12.21 -26.85
C LEU A 402 -0.93 -12.53 -27.55
N HIS A 403 -0.72 -13.79 -27.96
CA HIS A 403 0.45 -14.17 -28.74
C HIS A 403 0.47 -13.47 -30.12
N PHE A 404 -0.66 -13.36 -30.81
CA PHE A 404 -0.76 -12.60 -32.07
C PHE A 404 -0.52 -11.10 -31.84
N ARG A 405 -1.01 -10.55 -30.73
CA ARG A 405 -0.73 -9.16 -30.31
C ARG A 405 0.76 -8.96 -30.06
N ASP A 406 1.43 -9.91 -29.44
CA ASP A 406 2.88 -9.90 -29.22
C ASP A 406 3.68 -9.99 -30.53
N LEU A 407 3.26 -10.86 -31.46
CA LEU A 407 3.88 -10.95 -32.79
C LEU A 407 3.70 -9.65 -33.59
N ASN A 408 2.52 -9.04 -33.54
CA ASN A 408 2.28 -7.74 -34.19
C ASN A 408 3.05 -6.60 -33.51
N ARG A 409 3.17 -6.61 -32.18
CA ARG A 409 4.03 -5.66 -31.46
C ARG A 409 5.49 -5.82 -31.87
N LEU A 410 6.01 -7.05 -31.91
CA LEU A 410 7.37 -7.32 -32.34
C LEU A 410 7.60 -6.86 -33.80
N LYS A 411 6.64 -7.15 -34.69
CA LYS A 411 6.66 -6.66 -36.08
C LYS A 411 6.64 -5.14 -36.15
N ASN A 412 5.80 -4.47 -35.37
CA ASN A 412 5.72 -3.01 -35.32
C ASN A 412 7.02 -2.39 -34.75
N ILE A 413 7.60 -3.00 -33.72
CA ILE A 413 8.91 -2.60 -33.16
C ILE A 413 10.00 -2.76 -34.21
N LEU A 414 10.05 -3.90 -34.92
CA LEU A 414 10.99 -4.16 -36.01
C LEU A 414 10.83 -3.14 -37.15
N GLN A 415 9.60 -2.81 -37.55
CA GLN A 415 9.34 -1.81 -38.59
C GLN A 415 9.73 -0.40 -38.14
N ARG A 416 9.40 -0.01 -36.90
CA ARG A 416 9.82 1.27 -36.32
C ARG A 416 11.34 1.36 -36.23
N HIS A 417 11.99 0.32 -35.72
CA HIS A 417 13.44 0.25 -35.61
C HIS A 417 14.11 0.31 -36.98
N LYS A 418 13.57 -0.40 -37.98
CA LYS A 418 14.05 -0.33 -39.37
C LYS A 418 13.94 1.08 -39.93
N HIS A 419 12.83 1.77 -39.67
CA HIS A 419 12.63 3.15 -40.10
C HIS A 419 13.59 4.12 -39.38
N SER A 420 13.72 4.03 -38.07
CA SER A 420 14.65 4.85 -37.28
C SER A 420 16.11 4.62 -37.68
N LEU A 421 16.49 3.37 -37.97
CA LEU A 421 17.83 3.03 -38.42
C LEU A 421 18.10 3.58 -39.83
N TYR A 422 17.14 3.50 -40.74
CA TYR A 422 17.24 4.13 -42.07
C TYR A 422 17.41 5.64 -41.94
N GLN A 423 16.60 6.31 -41.11
CA GLN A 423 16.74 7.75 -40.86
C GLN A 423 18.10 8.09 -40.23
N LEU A 424 18.61 7.25 -39.32
CA LEU A 424 19.92 7.44 -38.71
C LEU A 424 21.04 7.28 -39.73
N GLN A 425 20.96 6.28 -40.61
CA GLN A 425 21.92 6.06 -41.70
C GLN A 425 21.89 7.21 -42.70
N GLU A 426 20.70 7.67 -43.11
CA GLU A 426 20.54 8.82 -43.99
C GLU A 426 21.12 10.10 -43.36
N ARG A 427 20.89 10.32 -42.05
CA ARG A 427 21.49 11.45 -41.31
C ARG A 427 23.01 11.33 -41.21
N LYS A 428 23.54 10.12 -40.98
CA LYS A 428 24.97 9.83 -40.96
C LYS A 428 25.61 10.10 -42.32
N GLU A 429 25.00 9.61 -43.41
CA GLU A 429 25.48 9.81 -44.79
C GLU A 429 25.48 11.30 -45.14
N ARG A 430 24.36 11.99 -44.91
CA ARG A 430 24.27 13.45 -45.10
C ARG A 430 25.30 14.22 -44.28
N PHE A 431 25.53 13.81 -43.04
CA PHE A 431 26.54 14.45 -42.20
C PHE A 431 27.94 14.20 -42.78
N ASN A 432 28.26 12.96 -43.14
CA ASN A 432 29.58 12.56 -43.67
C ASN A 432 29.92 13.20 -45.01
N GLU A 433 28.94 13.39 -45.91
CA GLU A 433 29.09 14.05 -47.21
C GLU A 433 29.40 15.55 -47.13
N MET A 434 29.14 16.19 -45.99
CA MET A 434 29.41 17.62 -45.81
C MET A 434 30.90 17.92 -45.62
N THR A 435 31.32 19.10 -46.09
CA THR A 435 32.66 19.63 -45.79
C THR A 435 32.83 19.86 -44.27
N ASN A 436 34.06 19.73 -43.77
CA ASN A 436 34.36 19.90 -42.35
C ASN A 436 33.87 21.26 -41.80
N VAL A 437 34.03 22.33 -42.58
CA VAL A 437 33.53 23.68 -42.25
C VAL A 437 32.01 23.70 -42.05
N ASN A 438 31.25 22.99 -42.90
CA ASN A 438 29.79 22.91 -42.78
C ASN A 438 29.35 22.03 -41.60
N LYS A 439 30.07 20.93 -41.32
CA LYS A 439 29.84 20.08 -40.14
C LYS A 439 29.98 20.89 -38.85
N VAL A 440 31.08 21.62 -38.70
CA VAL A 440 31.34 22.49 -37.53
C VAL A 440 30.25 23.56 -37.39
N ARG A 441 29.84 24.19 -38.50
CA ARG A 441 28.79 25.22 -38.50
C ARG A 441 27.43 24.66 -38.03
N ILE A 442 27.05 23.47 -38.48
CA ILE A 442 25.79 22.83 -38.07
C ILE A 442 25.84 22.42 -36.60
N VAL A 443 26.92 21.81 -36.14
CA VAL A 443 27.08 21.40 -34.73
C VAL A 443 27.07 22.63 -33.80
N SER A 444 27.73 23.72 -34.18
CA SER A 444 27.68 24.99 -33.43
C SER A 444 26.25 25.52 -33.33
N ARG A 445 25.50 25.51 -34.44
CA ARG A 445 24.11 25.95 -34.47
C ARG A 445 23.19 25.06 -33.63
N SER A 446 23.45 23.74 -33.59
CA SER A 446 22.72 22.80 -32.74
C SER A 446 23.01 23.01 -31.26
N LEU A 447 24.24 23.37 -30.89
CA LEU A 447 24.59 23.75 -29.51
C LEU A 447 23.87 25.04 -29.10
N GLU A 448 23.84 26.04 -29.98
CA GLU A 448 23.10 27.30 -29.76
C GLU A 448 21.60 27.04 -29.60
N GLN A 449 21.01 26.19 -30.45
CA GLN A 449 19.61 25.79 -30.34
C GLN A 449 19.33 25.03 -29.04
N LEU A 450 20.22 24.12 -28.62
CA LEU A 450 20.08 23.41 -27.34
C LEU A 450 20.05 24.40 -26.16
N ILE A 451 20.87 25.45 -26.20
CA ILE A 451 20.89 26.50 -25.16
C ILE A 451 19.55 27.25 -25.09
N GLU A 452 18.93 27.53 -26.23
CA GLU A 452 17.62 28.19 -26.31
C GLU A 452 16.46 27.28 -25.84
N GLU A 453 16.57 25.96 -26.03
CA GLU A 453 15.54 24.99 -25.65
C GLU A 453 15.57 24.61 -24.15
N ILE A 454 16.73 24.67 -23.47
CA ILE A 454 16.85 24.28 -22.04
C ILE A 454 15.86 25.01 -21.12
N PRO A 455 15.65 26.34 -21.22
CA PRO A 455 14.61 27.03 -20.44
C PRO A 455 13.20 26.48 -20.66
N ILE A 456 12.86 26.09 -21.90
CA ILE A 456 11.55 25.51 -22.23
C ILE A 456 11.41 24.14 -21.58
N PHE A 457 12.48 23.33 -21.60
CA PHE A 457 12.50 22.03 -20.91
C PHE A 457 12.35 22.17 -19.39
N LEU A 458 12.93 23.21 -18.79
CA LEU A 458 12.77 23.49 -17.35
C LEU A 458 11.31 23.79 -16.99
N VAL A 459 10.63 24.64 -17.76
CA VAL A 459 9.20 24.96 -17.54
C VAL A 459 8.35 23.71 -17.69
N ARG A 460 8.54 22.93 -18.77
CA ARG A 460 7.82 21.67 -18.96
C ARG A 460 8.09 20.66 -17.86
N LEU A 461 9.31 20.59 -17.35
CA LEU A 461 9.66 19.69 -16.24
C LEU A 461 8.97 20.13 -14.93
N GLU A 462 8.86 21.43 -14.68
CA GLU A 462 8.12 21.97 -13.53
C GLU A 462 6.61 21.68 -13.66
N GLU A 463 6.03 21.82 -14.85
CA GLU A 463 4.64 21.41 -15.13
C GLU A 463 4.41 19.90 -14.91
N ILE A 464 5.33 19.05 -15.38
CA ILE A 464 5.27 17.59 -15.16
C ILE A 464 5.41 17.26 -13.67
N THR A 465 6.31 17.94 -12.96
CA THR A 465 6.51 17.71 -11.53
C THR A 465 5.27 18.08 -10.73
N ALA A 466 4.66 19.24 -11.02
CA ALA A 466 3.39 19.65 -10.42
C ALA A 466 2.26 18.67 -10.76
N ALA A 467 2.18 18.21 -12.02
CA ALA A 467 1.19 17.22 -12.43
C ALA A 467 1.41 15.85 -11.75
N LEU A 468 2.64 15.45 -11.45
CA LEU A 468 2.92 14.20 -10.73
C LEU A 468 2.49 14.27 -9.27
N ASP A 469 2.64 15.43 -8.63
CA ASP A 469 2.20 15.64 -7.25
C ASP A 469 0.66 15.76 -7.15
N ASP A 470 0.00 16.42 -8.11
CA ASP A 470 -1.45 16.68 -8.07
C ASP A 470 -2.31 15.60 -8.77
N LYS A 471 -1.84 15.01 -9.87
CA LYS A 471 -2.67 14.14 -10.75
C LYS A 471 -2.34 12.66 -10.68
N LEU A 472 -1.14 12.26 -10.24
CA LEU A 472 -0.77 10.84 -10.20
C LEU A 472 -1.17 10.22 -8.86
N GLY A 473 -2.41 9.76 -8.80
CA GLY A 473 -2.96 9.03 -7.66
C GLY A 473 -2.11 7.81 -7.29
N TRP A 474 -2.26 7.31 -6.07
CA TRP A 474 -1.65 6.04 -5.65
C TRP A 474 -2.01 4.90 -6.62
N ARG A 475 -3.28 4.81 -7.02
CA ARG A 475 -3.81 3.78 -7.92
C ARG A 475 -3.14 3.83 -9.30
N ASP A 476 -3.09 5.01 -9.91
CA ASP A 476 -2.54 5.19 -11.26
C ASP A 476 -1.03 4.89 -11.31
N PHE A 477 -0.28 5.35 -10.30
CA PHE A 477 1.15 5.01 -10.18
C PHE A 477 1.34 3.51 -9.96
N LYS A 478 0.54 2.89 -9.07
CA LYS A 478 0.61 1.45 -8.79
C LYS A 478 0.36 0.63 -10.06
N PHE A 479 -0.69 0.97 -10.80
CA PHE A 479 -1.03 0.33 -12.07
C PHE A 479 0.12 0.47 -13.08
N CYS A 480 0.59 1.70 -13.31
CA CYS A 480 1.73 1.97 -14.20
C CYS A 480 3.00 1.22 -13.79
N PHE A 481 3.30 1.15 -12.49
CA PHE A 481 4.48 0.47 -11.97
C PHE A 481 4.38 -1.05 -12.15
N LYS A 482 3.25 -1.67 -11.78
CA LYS A 482 3.03 -3.12 -11.94
C LYS A 482 3.08 -3.53 -13.42
N VAL A 483 2.33 -2.83 -14.28
CA VAL A 483 2.31 -3.11 -15.72
C VAL A 483 3.68 -2.83 -16.35
N GLY A 484 4.30 -1.69 -16.02
CA GLY A 484 5.60 -1.28 -16.55
C GLY A 484 6.73 -2.24 -16.16
N SER A 485 6.82 -2.62 -14.89
CA SER A 485 7.81 -3.58 -14.40
C SER A 485 7.63 -4.95 -15.04
N SER A 486 6.39 -5.44 -15.19
CA SER A 486 6.10 -6.69 -15.89
C SER A 486 6.47 -6.64 -17.37
N LYS A 487 6.20 -5.54 -18.09
CA LYS A 487 6.64 -5.36 -19.50
C LYS A 487 8.15 -5.43 -19.63
N VAL A 488 8.87 -4.78 -18.72
CA VAL A 488 10.34 -4.76 -18.71
C VAL A 488 10.89 -6.15 -18.42
N HIS A 489 10.34 -6.85 -17.42
CA HIS A 489 10.73 -8.22 -17.09
C HIS A 489 10.54 -9.16 -18.28
N ASP A 490 9.36 -9.16 -18.92
CA ASP A 490 9.08 -9.96 -20.11
C ASP A 490 10.07 -9.68 -21.25
N PHE A 491 10.36 -8.41 -21.48
CA PHE A 491 11.35 -8.02 -22.48
C PHE A 491 12.74 -8.57 -22.15
N VAL A 492 13.18 -8.44 -20.89
CA VAL A 492 14.46 -9.00 -20.42
C VAL A 492 14.49 -10.52 -20.58
N GLN A 493 13.44 -11.25 -20.18
CA GLN A 493 13.39 -12.70 -20.29
C GLN A 493 13.45 -13.18 -21.75
N ARG A 494 12.82 -12.44 -22.69
CA ARG A 494 12.96 -12.70 -24.13
C ARG A 494 14.39 -12.48 -24.62
N LEU A 495 15.07 -11.43 -24.15
CA LEU A 495 16.48 -11.21 -24.48
C LEU A 495 17.37 -12.34 -23.94
N VAL A 496 17.13 -12.80 -22.70
CA VAL A 496 17.85 -13.93 -22.10
C VAL A 496 17.63 -15.22 -22.90
N GLY A 497 16.42 -15.46 -23.42
CA GLY A 497 16.12 -16.60 -24.29
C GLY A 497 16.94 -16.65 -25.58
N HIS A 498 17.48 -15.51 -26.03
CA HIS A 498 18.29 -15.39 -27.25
C HIS A 498 19.72 -14.93 -26.96
N LYS A 499 20.24 -15.25 -25.77
CA LYS A 499 21.56 -14.85 -25.28
C LYS A 499 22.70 -15.10 -26.28
N SER A 500 22.71 -16.22 -27.00
CA SER A 500 23.78 -16.55 -27.96
C SER A 500 23.88 -15.57 -29.13
N THR A 501 22.74 -15.04 -29.58
CA THR A 501 22.67 -14.06 -30.69
C THR A 501 23.01 -12.65 -30.20
N LEU A 502 22.72 -12.34 -28.95
CA LEU A 502 22.94 -11.03 -28.34
C LEU A 502 24.34 -10.87 -27.72
N ALA A 503 25.05 -11.96 -27.44
CA ALA A 503 26.40 -11.95 -26.85
C ALA A 503 27.40 -10.96 -27.49
N PRO A 504 27.55 -10.87 -28.84
CA PRO A 504 28.48 -9.91 -29.43
C PRO A 504 28.07 -8.45 -29.16
N ILE A 505 26.77 -8.15 -29.24
CA ILE A 505 26.19 -6.82 -28.98
C ILE A 505 26.41 -6.41 -27.53
N VAL A 506 26.15 -7.32 -26.59
CA VAL A 506 26.30 -7.07 -25.16
C VAL A 506 27.77 -6.88 -24.77
N SER A 507 28.70 -7.62 -25.39
CA SER A 507 30.14 -7.43 -25.21
C SER A 507 30.59 -6.06 -25.70
N GLN A 508 30.19 -5.65 -26.91
CA GLN A 508 30.50 -4.31 -27.44
C GLN A 508 29.95 -3.19 -26.55
N LEU A 509 28.74 -3.36 -25.98
CA LEU A 509 28.17 -2.42 -25.02
C LEU A 509 28.98 -2.35 -23.72
N CYS A 510 29.48 -3.47 -23.22
CA CYS A 510 30.36 -3.49 -22.05
C CYS A 510 31.67 -2.74 -22.31
N ASP A 511 32.28 -2.94 -23.47
CA ASP A 511 33.51 -2.24 -23.87
C ASP A 511 33.27 -0.73 -24.04
N LEU A 512 32.10 -0.34 -24.55
CA LEU A 512 31.71 1.06 -24.73
C LEU A 512 31.48 1.78 -23.38
N VAL A 513 30.75 1.13 -22.47
CA VAL A 513 30.41 1.70 -21.16
C VAL A 513 31.61 1.64 -20.21
N ALA A 514 32.44 0.60 -20.29
CA ALA A 514 33.67 0.42 -19.51
C ALA A 514 33.49 0.66 -18.00
N ARG A 515 32.41 0.09 -17.43
CA ARG A 515 32.12 0.14 -15.98
C ARG A 515 31.80 -1.26 -15.47
N ASP A 516 32.53 -1.71 -14.46
CA ASP A 516 32.30 -3.02 -13.85
C ASP A 516 30.88 -3.17 -13.29
N SER A 517 30.31 -2.10 -12.75
CA SER A 517 28.93 -2.08 -12.22
C SER A 517 27.87 -2.32 -13.30
N PHE A 518 28.12 -1.88 -14.54
CA PHE A 518 27.24 -2.12 -15.68
C PHE A 518 27.30 -3.60 -16.08
N SER A 519 28.50 -4.16 -16.23
CA SER A 519 28.70 -5.57 -16.58
C SER A 519 28.15 -6.51 -15.49
N GLN A 520 28.35 -6.20 -14.20
CA GLN A 520 27.78 -6.96 -13.09
C GLN A 520 26.24 -6.96 -13.10
N SER A 521 25.63 -5.84 -13.45
CA SER A 521 24.17 -5.73 -13.56
C SER A 521 23.62 -6.50 -14.77
N LEU A 522 24.37 -6.59 -15.87
CA LEU A 522 24.02 -7.45 -17.01
C LEU A 522 24.18 -8.95 -16.68
N VAL A 523 25.17 -9.31 -15.86
CA VAL A 523 25.32 -10.67 -15.33
C VAL A 523 24.15 -11.03 -14.40
N SER A 524 23.68 -10.11 -13.55
CA SER A 524 22.53 -10.39 -12.68
C SER A 524 21.21 -10.56 -13.46
N LEU A 525 21.06 -9.86 -14.59
CA LEU A 525 19.96 -10.06 -15.55
C LEU A 525 20.10 -11.34 -16.39
N GLY A 526 21.23 -12.05 -16.31
CA GLY A 526 21.48 -13.29 -17.06
C GLY A 526 21.92 -13.09 -18.52
N LEU A 527 22.13 -11.85 -18.96
CA LEU A 527 22.52 -11.50 -20.34
C LEU A 527 24.00 -11.77 -20.64
N LEU A 528 24.84 -11.87 -19.61
CA LEU A 528 26.25 -12.25 -19.69
C LEU A 528 26.53 -13.50 -18.87
N ASP A 529 27.44 -14.34 -19.33
CA ASP A 529 28.01 -15.41 -18.50
C ASP A 529 28.99 -14.83 -17.49
N ARG A 530 29.00 -15.38 -16.26
CA ARG A 530 30.08 -15.09 -15.31
C ARG A 530 31.37 -15.58 -15.94
N VAL A 531 32.27 -14.65 -16.29
CA VAL A 531 33.66 -15.01 -16.62
C VAL A 531 34.25 -15.65 -15.35
N PRO A 532 34.60 -16.95 -15.36
CA PRO A 532 35.37 -17.53 -14.27
C PRO A 532 36.69 -16.76 -14.20
N PRO A 533 37.21 -16.41 -13.01
CA PRO A 533 38.49 -15.72 -12.91
C PRO A 533 39.59 -16.63 -13.49
N ALA A 534 39.96 -16.40 -14.75
CA ALA A 534 41.06 -17.07 -15.39
C ALA A 534 42.36 -16.38 -14.98
N ALA A 535 43.22 -17.15 -14.30
CA ALA A 535 44.63 -16.89 -14.08
C ALA A 535 44.99 -15.55 -13.39
N ALA A 536 44.87 -15.56 -12.06
CA ALA A 536 45.80 -14.82 -11.22
C ALA A 536 47.23 -15.34 -11.49
N ALA A 537 47.91 -14.74 -12.46
CA ALA A 537 49.36 -14.84 -12.56
C ALA A 537 49.97 -13.98 -11.44
N ALA A 538 50.43 -14.67 -10.40
CA ALA A 538 51.45 -14.30 -9.43
C ALA A 538 51.46 -12.85 -8.90
N SER A 539 50.92 -12.66 -7.70
CA SER A 539 51.40 -11.64 -6.77
C SER A 539 51.46 -12.18 -5.33
N PRO A 540 52.39 -11.69 -4.49
CA PRO A 540 52.89 -12.39 -3.28
C PRO A 540 51.95 -12.24 -2.06
N PRO A 541 52.22 -12.93 -0.93
CA PRO A 541 51.27 -13.10 0.17
C PRO A 541 51.00 -11.78 0.93
N PRO A 542 49.87 -11.70 1.66
CA PRO A 542 49.34 -10.44 2.17
C PRO A 542 50.18 -9.89 3.32
N LEU A 543 50.64 -8.65 3.17
CA LEU A 543 51.09 -7.81 4.28
C LEU A 543 49.87 -7.21 4.98
N THR A 544 49.96 -7.19 6.31
CA THR A 544 48.99 -6.65 7.29
C THR A 544 48.35 -5.32 6.89
N PRO A 545 47.04 -5.11 7.20
CA PRO A 545 46.37 -3.86 6.89
C PRO A 545 46.94 -2.69 7.72
N PRO A 546 47.15 -1.50 7.13
CA PRO A 546 47.55 -0.31 7.88
C PRO A 546 46.39 0.21 8.75
N PRO A 547 46.68 0.93 9.86
CA PRO A 547 45.67 1.46 10.75
C PRO A 547 44.82 2.55 10.08
N PRO A 548 43.56 2.74 10.51
CA PRO A 548 42.65 3.70 9.91
C PRO A 548 43.11 5.16 10.17
N PRO A 549 42.89 6.08 9.21
CA PRO A 549 43.24 7.49 9.39
C PRO A 549 42.29 8.17 10.40
N PRO A 550 42.77 9.22 11.10
CA PRO A 550 41.98 9.92 12.11
C PRO A 550 40.82 10.71 11.46
N PRO A 551 39.70 10.88 12.19
CA PRO A 551 38.51 11.57 11.68
C PRO A 551 38.78 13.07 11.46
N PRO A 552 38.21 13.70 10.41
CA PRO A 552 38.38 15.11 10.12
C PRO A 552 37.62 16.00 11.14
N PRO A 553 38.08 17.24 11.36
CA PRO A 553 37.54 18.12 12.40
C PRO A 553 36.15 18.65 12.05
N HIS A 554 35.27 18.66 13.05
CA HIS A 554 33.94 19.24 13.01
C HIS A 554 33.99 20.75 12.76
N HIS A 555 33.29 21.22 11.72
CA HIS A 555 32.81 22.59 11.63
C HIS A 555 31.28 22.60 11.60
N PRO A 556 30.62 23.52 12.35
CA PRO A 556 29.18 23.56 12.47
C PRO A 556 28.58 24.22 11.23
N SER A 557 27.88 23.45 10.40
CA SER A 557 27.10 23.98 9.29
C SER A 557 25.69 24.35 9.78
N SER A 558 25.37 25.63 9.63
CA SER A 558 24.11 26.29 9.90
C SER A 558 22.88 25.58 9.32
N ALA A 559 21.81 25.61 10.10
CA ALA A 559 20.48 25.17 9.73
C ALA A 559 19.97 25.90 8.48
N HIS A 560 19.78 25.15 7.39
CA HIS A 560 18.83 25.51 6.34
C HIS A 560 17.74 24.43 6.33
N SER A 561 16.56 24.84 6.77
CA SER A 561 15.32 24.08 6.76
C SER A 561 14.96 23.66 5.34
N THR A 562 15.02 22.36 5.07
CA THR A 562 14.35 21.74 3.91
C THR A 562 12.96 21.26 4.35
N PRO A 563 11.93 21.38 3.50
CA PRO A 563 10.56 21.05 3.87
C PRO A 563 10.38 19.55 4.11
N LYS A 564 9.48 19.24 5.07
CA LYS A 564 9.12 17.91 5.55
C LYS A 564 8.51 17.05 4.44
N HIS A 565 9.32 16.27 3.73
CA HIS A 565 8.82 15.05 3.06
C HIS A 565 9.14 13.87 3.98
N SER A 566 8.09 13.23 4.51
CA SER A 566 8.20 12.00 5.29
C SER A 566 8.96 10.95 4.48
N LEU A 567 10.16 10.58 4.95
CA LEU A 567 10.97 9.51 4.38
C LEU A 567 10.22 8.18 4.58
N CYS A 568 9.45 7.75 3.60
CA CYS A 568 8.86 6.41 3.58
C CYS A 568 9.99 5.38 3.67
N LYS A 569 10.09 4.71 4.83
CA LYS A 569 11.07 3.65 5.08
C LYS A 569 10.47 2.35 4.53
N LEU A 570 11.12 1.74 3.53
CA LEU A 570 10.66 0.49 2.94
C LEU A 570 10.58 -0.60 4.03
N ASN A 571 9.39 -1.13 4.31
CA ASN A 571 9.19 -2.14 5.35
C ASN A 571 8.65 -3.44 4.76
N LEU A 572 9.50 -4.47 4.69
CA LEU A 572 9.12 -5.80 4.16
C LEU A 572 9.07 -6.88 5.24
N VAL A 573 9.34 -6.51 6.50
CA VAL A 573 9.48 -7.45 7.63
C VAL A 573 8.44 -7.22 8.72
N ASP A 574 7.77 -6.08 8.76
CA ASP A 574 6.86 -5.70 9.85
C ASP A 574 5.67 -6.67 9.94
N SER A 575 5.14 -7.14 8.81
CA SER A 575 4.08 -8.15 8.78
C SER A 575 4.50 -9.52 9.33
N LEU A 576 5.80 -9.80 9.47
CA LEU A 576 6.30 -11.00 10.16
C LEU A 576 6.45 -10.79 11.68
N CYS A 577 6.37 -9.54 12.12
CA CYS A 577 6.47 -9.14 13.52
C CYS A 577 5.11 -8.95 14.19
N GLU A 578 4.03 -8.95 13.42
CA GLU A 578 2.67 -8.88 13.95
C GLU A 578 2.14 -10.31 14.23
N PRO A 579 1.46 -10.53 15.38
CA PRO A 579 0.86 -11.82 15.67
C PRO A 579 -0.23 -12.17 14.64
N PRO A 580 -0.39 -13.45 14.28
CA PRO A 580 -1.40 -13.88 13.33
C PRO A 580 -2.82 -13.65 13.86
N LEU A 581 -3.77 -13.52 12.93
CA LEU A 581 -5.20 -13.48 13.25
C LEU A 581 -5.61 -14.75 13.98
N SER A 582 -6.53 -14.60 14.93
CA SER A 582 -6.96 -15.69 15.81
C SER A 582 -7.42 -16.96 15.07
N SER A 583 -8.10 -16.86 13.91
CA SER A 583 -8.52 -18.02 13.09
C SER A 583 -7.35 -18.86 12.55
N SER A 584 -6.24 -18.19 12.25
CA SER A 584 -5.04 -18.78 11.64
C SER A 584 -3.98 -19.19 12.67
N SER A 585 -4.11 -18.72 13.92
CA SER A 585 -3.15 -18.99 14.98
C SER A 585 -3.26 -20.42 15.51
N ARG A 586 -2.12 -21.11 15.70
CA ARG A 586 -2.11 -22.44 16.34
C ARG A 586 -2.19 -22.29 17.85
N LEU A 587 -1.55 -21.26 18.40
CA LEU A 587 -1.63 -20.90 19.82
C LEU A 587 -3.07 -20.64 20.27
N SER A 588 -3.85 -19.89 19.50
CA SER A 588 -5.29 -19.69 19.73
C SER A 588 -6.05 -21.02 19.83
N LYS A 589 -5.88 -21.91 18.83
CA LYS A 589 -6.56 -23.21 18.78
C LYS A 589 -6.16 -24.11 19.95
N ALA A 590 -4.86 -24.20 20.21
CA ALA A 590 -4.31 -25.01 21.29
C ALA A 590 -4.77 -24.49 22.67
N ALA A 591 -4.82 -23.18 22.87
CA ALA A 591 -5.34 -22.59 24.10
C ALA A 591 -6.83 -22.92 24.28
N LEU A 592 -7.66 -22.77 23.25
CA LEU A 592 -9.08 -23.13 23.34
C LEU A 592 -9.28 -24.63 23.64
N GLU A 593 -8.50 -25.52 23.03
CA GLU A 593 -8.51 -26.95 23.35
C GLU A 593 -8.08 -27.22 24.79
N LEU A 594 -7.08 -26.49 25.30
CA LEU A 594 -6.64 -26.58 26.69
C LEU A 594 -7.78 -26.23 27.66
N LEU A 595 -8.53 -25.15 27.40
CA LEU A 595 -9.72 -24.80 28.19
C LEU A 595 -10.76 -25.92 28.18
N LYS A 596 -11.08 -26.46 27.00
CA LYS A 596 -12.08 -27.53 26.82
C LYS A 596 -11.65 -28.85 27.50
N SER A 597 -10.36 -29.14 27.54
CA SER A 597 -9.82 -30.34 28.18
C SER A 597 -9.88 -30.29 29.71
N GLY A 598 -9.82 -29.09 30.31
CA GLY A 598 -9.79 -28.90 31.76
C GLY A 598 -8.53 -29.46 32.45
N VAL A 599 -7.48 -29.77 31.70
CA VAL A 599 -6.20 -30.28 32.21
C VAL A 599 -5.37 -29.14 32.82
N GLU A 600 -4.70 -29.37 33.95
CA GLU A 600 -3.80 -28.40 34.59
C GLU A 600 -4.43 -27.02 34.96
N THR A 601 -5.77 -26.94 35.07
CA THR A 601 -6.46 -25.71 35.52
C THR A 601 -6.12 -25.37 36.97
N ASP A 602 -5.81 -24.10 37.24
CA ASP A 602 -5.35 -23.62 38.55
C ASP A 602 -6.26 -22.54 39.18
N MET A 603 -7.41 -22.22 38.54
CA MET A 603 -8.46 -21.37 39.10
C MET A 603 -9.88 -21.81 38.71
N VAL A 604 -10.87 -21.22 39.39
CA VAL A 604 -12.29 -21.48 39.17
C VAL A 604 -13.09 -20.17 39.13
N PHE A 605 -13.96 -20.03 38.14
CA PHE A 605 -15.04 -19.05 38.15
C PHE A 605 -16.30 -19.65 38.77
N GLU A 606 -16.93 -18.91 39.67
CA GLU A 606 -18.19 -19.26 40.32
C GLU A 606 -19.26 -18.27 39.85
N ILE A 607 -20.18 -18.73 39.00
CA ILE A 607 -21.18 -17.89 38.35
C ILE A 607 -22.51 -18.08 39.06
N ARG A 608 -23.02 -17.00 39.63
CA ARG A 608 -24.32 -16.93 40.32
C ARG A 608 -25.28 -16.15 39.42
N PRO A 609 -26.29 -16.80 38.83
CA PRO A 609 -27.29 -16.08 38.04
C PRO A 609 -28.11 -15.15 38.94
N SER A 610 -28.34 -13.92 38.49
CA SER A 610 -29.22 -12.95 39.15
C SER A 610 -30.64 -13.53 39.30
N GLN A 611 -31.25 -13.40 40.47
CA GLN A 611 -32.59 -13.94 40.77
C GLN A 611 -33.75 -13.24 40.03
N ASP A 612 -33.50 -12.18 39.27
CA ASP A 612 -34.53 -11.34 38.64
C ASP A 612 -35.17 -11.92 37.36
N ALA A 613 -34.71 -13.09 36.87
CA ALA A 613 -35.18 -13.66 35.60
C ALA A 613 -36.35 -14.67 35.70
N GLN A 614 -36.91 -14.90 36.90
CA GLN A 614 -38.02 -15.86 37.09
C GLN A 614 -39.40 -15.23 37.33
N ASP A 615 -39.51 -13.91 37.55
CA ASP A 615 -40.80 -13.28 37.88
C ASP A 615 -41.61 -12.76 36.68
N SER A 616 -41.17 -13.00 35.44
CA SER A 616 -41.86 -12.50 34.23
C SER A 616 -42.84 -13.49 33.58
N ALA A 617 -43.04 -14.68 34.16
CA ALA A 617 -43.96 -15.68 33.62
C ALA A 617 -44.89 -16.23 34.70
N VAL A 618 -45.97 -15.50 34.99
CA VAL A 618 -47.36 -15.96 35.09
C VAL A 618 -48.16 -14.85 35.79
N SER A 619 -48.90 -14.09 35.00
CA SER A 619 -50.05 -13.32 35.51
C SER A 619 -51.18 -13.39 34.51
N SER A 620 -52.24 -14.11 34.87
CA SER A 620 -53.58 -13.90 34.34
C SER A 620 -54.61 -14.18 35.44
N PRO A 621 -55.68 -13.37 35.55
CA PRO A 621 -56.51 -13.29 36.76
C PRO A 621 -57.79 -14.11 36.63
N SER A 622 -58.30 -14.70 37.72
CA SER A 622 -59.75 -14.84 37.93
C SER A 622 -60.15 -15.22 39.37
N THR A 623 -61.00 -14.34 39.91
CA THR A 623 -62.23 -14.62 40.68
C THR A 623 -62.18 -14.94 42.19
N GLU A 624 -62.82 -14.02 42.91
CA GLU A 624 -63.29 -14.02 44.29
C GLU A 624 -63.89 -15.34 44.81
N GLN A 625 -63.60 -15.68 46.08
CA GLN A 625 -64.64 -15.99 47.07
C GLN A 625 -64.08 -16.03 48.51
N ALA A 626 -64.83 -15.41 49.42
CA ALA A 626 -64.56 -15.30 50.85
C ALA A 626 -65.00 -16.56 51.64
N ALA A 627 -64.28 -16.90 52.72
CA ALA A 627 -64.80 -17.08 54.09
C ALA A 627 -63.90 -17.92 55.02
N SER A 628 -63.59 -17.33 56.18
CA SER A 628 -63.56 -17.89 57.56
C SER A 628 -62.70 -19.12 57.96
N ALA A 629 -61.84 -18.84 58.94
CA ALA A 629 -61.66 -19.56 60.22
C ALA A 629 -60.71 -20.79 60.37
N ALA A 630 -59.70 -20.56 61.22
CA ALA A 630 -59.13 -21.41 62.29
C ALA A 630 -58.18 -22.60 61.99
N SER A 631 -56.94 -22.39 62.47
CA SER A 631 -56.07 -23.30 63.25
C SER A 631 -55.39 -24.53 62.62
N SER A 632 -54.11 -24.37 62.26
CA SER A 632 -53.01 -25.29 62.62
C SER A 632 -51.65 -24.65 62.27
N PRO A 633 -50.56 -24.88 63.04
CA PRO A 633 -49.26 -24.24 62.78
C PRO A 633 -48.59 -24.84 61.52
N PRO A 634 -47.91 -24.02 60.69
CA PRO A 634 -47.19 -24.54 59.53
C PRO A 634 -45.91 -25.29 59.95
N PRO A 635 -45.47 -26.30 59.18
CA PRO A 635 -44.22 -27.02 59.43
C PRO A 635 -43.00 -26.10 59.21
N PRO A 636 -41.81 -26.44 59.77
CA PRO A 636 -40.62 -25.61 59.62
C PRO A 636 -40.24 -25.45 58.14
N PRO A 637 -39.68 -24.28 57.76
CA PRO A 637 -39.31 -24.01 56.37
C PRO A 637 -38.30 -25.05 55.88
N PRO A 638 -38.42 -25.53 54.62
CA PRO A 638 -37.38 -26.35 54.01
C PRO A 638 -36.05 -25.56 53.97
N PRO A 639 -34.89 -26.23 54.03
CA PRO A 639 -33.60 -25.56 53.87
C PRO A 639 -33.57 -24.78 52.55
N PRO A 640 -32.87 -23.64 52.49
CA PRO A 640 -32.83 -22.82 51.28
C PRO A 640 -32.36 -23.68 50.10
N GLU A 641 -33.19 -23.76 49.07
CA GLU A 641 -32.84 -24.38 47.80
C GLU A 641 -31.60 -23.65 47.26
N GLU A 642 -30.45 -24.30 47.32
CA GLU A 642 -29.20 -23.80 46.75
C GLU A 642 -29.43 -23.56 45.25
N SER A 643 -29.45 -22.29 44.85
CA SER A 643 -29.58 -21.87 43.46
C SER A 643 -28.50 -22.57 42.61
N PRO A 644 -28.76 -22.91 41.34
CA PRO A 644 -27.79 -23.65 40.54
C PRO A 644 -26.49 -22.85 40.41
N LEU A 645 -25.45 -23.32 41.10
CA LEU A 645 -24.13 -22.74 41.08
C LEU A 645 -23.39 -23.27 39.85
N PHE A 646 -23.03 -22.39 38.91
CA PHE A 646 -22.26 -22.78 37.74
C PHE A 646 -20.77 -22.55 38.01
N SER A 647 -19.97 -23.60 37.81
CA SER A 647 -18.51 -23.54 38.03
C SER A 647 -17.76 -23.80 36.74
N LEU A 648 -16.85 -22.89 36.39
CA LEU A 648 -16.01 -22.97 35.19
C LEU A 648 -14.54 -22.96 35.60
N LYS A 649 -13.80 -24.04 35.30
CA LYS A 649 -12.36 -24.13 35.58
C LYS A 649 -11.57 -23.41 34.49
N ALA A 650 -10.48 -22.75 34.88
CA ALA A 650 -9.63 -21.99 33.96
C ALA A 650 -8.17 -21.94 34.45
N HIS A 651 -7.31 -21.36 33.61
CA HIS A 651 -5.90 -21.09 33.83
C HIS A 651 -5.68 -19.60 34.12
N ARG A 652 -5.12 -19.28 35.29
CA ARG A 652 -4.82 -17.91 35.74
C ARG A 652 -3.94 -17.17 34.74
N LEU A 653 -2.94 -17.88 34.22
CA LEU A 653 -1.99 -17.39 33.24
C LEU A 653 -2.67 -16.79 32.00
N ILE A 654 -3.52 -17.57 31.32
CA ILE A 654 -4.14 -17.16 30.05
C ILE A 654 -5.16 -16.04 30.30
N VAL A 655 -5.97 -16.18 31.35
CA VAL A 655 -6.99 -15.18 31.71
C VAL A 655 -6.33 -13.85 32.07
N ALA A 656 -5.26 -13.85 32.87
CA ALA A 656 -4.52 -12.63 33.22
C ALA A 656 -3.78 -12.03 32.01
N ALA A 657 -3.27 -12.85 31.08
CA ALA A 657 -2.62 -12.36 29.87
C ALA A 657 -3.56 -11.62 28.92
N ARG A 658 -4.86 -11.95 28.97
CA ARG A 658 -5.84 -11.50 27.98
C ARG A 658 -6.90 -10.53 28.54
N CYS A 659 -6.92 -10.33 29.86
CA CYS A 659 -7.85 -9.43 30.52
C CYS A 659 -7.15 -8.73 31.70
N ASP A 660 -6.98 -7.43 31.59
CA ASP A 660 -6.29 -6.61 32.60
C ASP A 660 -7.08 -6.51 33.90
N TRP A 661 -8.41 -6.57 33.85
CA TRP A 661 -9.24 -6.66 35.03
C TRP A 661 -8.94 -7.94 35.82
N PHE A 662 -8.96 -9.11 35.16
CA PHE A 662 -8.63 -10.39 35.80
C PHE A 662 -7.17 -10.45 36.26
N ARG A 663 -6.24 -9.87 35.49
CA ARG A 663 -4.83 -9.73 35.91
C ARG A 663 -4.71 -9.02 37.24
N ARG A 664 -5.34 -7.84 37.37
CA ARG A 664 -5.35 -7.06 38.61
C ARG A 664 -5.99 -7.85 39.74
N ALA A 665 -7.14 -8.49 39.51
CA ALA A 665 -7.82 -9.30 40.53
C ALA A 665 -6.92 -10.44 41.04
N LEU A 666 -6.30 -11.20 40.15
CA LEU A 666 -5.47 -12.37 40.47
C LEU A 666 -4.08 -12.04 41.03
N LEU A 667 -3.61 -10.80 40.88
CA LEU A 667 -2.35 -10.28 41.42
C LEU A 667 -2.52 -9.34 42.62
N SER A 668 -3.76 -8.98 42.98
CA SER A 668 -4.07 -8.01 44.03
C SER A 668 -3.69 -8.43 45.45
N GLY A 669 -3.46 -9.73 45.68
CA GLY A 669 -3.34 -10.30 47.03
C GLY A 669 -4.66 -10.34 47.82
N MET A 670 -5.78 -10.02 47.18
CA MET A 670 -7.12 -10.11 47.75
C MET A 670 -7.67 -11.54 47.70
N ARG A 671 -8.93 -11.73 48.12
CA ARG A 671 -9.58 -13.04 48.24
C ARG A 671 -9.53 -13.83 46.93
N GLU A 672 -9.72 -13.15 45.80
CA GLU A 672 -9.70 -13.73 44.46
C GLU A 672 -8.35 -14.38 44.13
N ALA A 673 -7.25 -13.71 44.54
CA ALA A 673 -5.89 -14.20 44.34
C ALA A 673 -5.55 -15.35 45.29
N ILE A 674 -6.02 -15.30 46.54
CA ILE A 674 -5.75 -16.31 47.59
C ILE A 674 -6.56 -17.58 47.34
N ASP A 675 -7.88 -17.44 47.18
CA ASP A 675 -8.82 -18.54 46.98
C ASP A 675 -8.72 -19.11 45.55
N ARG A 676 -8.00 -18.43 44.65
CA ARG A 676 -7.90 -18.75 43.21
C ARG A 676 -9.29 -18.91 42.58
N LYS A 677 -10.22 -18.07 43.03
CA LYS A 677 -11.64 -18.16 42.70
C LYS A 677 -12.22 -16.79 42.51
N ILE A 678 -12.86 -16.56 41.37
CA ILE A 678 -13.55 -15.30 41.04
C ILE A 678 -15.06 -15.57 40.98
N VAL A 679 -15.83 -14.78 41.71
CA VAL A 679 -17.28 -14.88 41.74
C VAL A 679 -17.89 -13.89 40.75
N ILE A 680 -18.75 -14.38 39.85
CA ILE A 680 -19.46 -13.62 38.83
C ILE A 680 -20.94 -13.58 39.22
N ILE A 681 -21.55 -12.40 39.23
CA ILE A 681 -22.92 -12.20 39.76
C ILE A 681 -23.88 -11.55 38.76
N ASP A 682 -23.36 -11.04 37.66
CA ASP A 682 -24.02 -10.07 36.77
C ASP A 682 -24.05 -10.54 35.31
N THR A 683 -23.68 -11.78 35.03
CA THR A 683 -23.61 -12.33 33.68
C THR A 683 -24.17 -13.73 33.66
N SER A 684 -24.94 -14.06 32.62
CA SER A 684 -25.45 -15.42 32.46
C SER A 684 -24.30 -16.43 32.30
N PRO A 685 -24.42 -17.67 32.81
CA PRO A 685 -23.37 -18.67 32.67
C PRO A 685 -22.94 -18.93 31.23
N LYS A 686 -23.89 -18.87 30.29
CA LYS A 686 -23.62 -19.04 28.85
C LYS A 686 -22.77 -17.91 28.30
N LEU A 687 -23.17 -16.65 28.54
CA LEU A 687 -22.42 -15.48 28.04
C LEU A 687 -21.04 -15.39 28.67
N PHE A 688 -20.91 -15.67 29.96
CA PHE A 688 -19.61 -15.68 30.62
C PHE A 688 -18.69 -16.77 30.08
N THR A 689 -19.24 -17.94 29.74
CA THR A 689 -18.46 -19.00 29.08
C THR A 689 -17.94 -18.52 27.72
N ILE A 690 -18.76 -17.83 26.92
CA ILE A 690 -18.34 -17.24 25.64
C ILE A 690 -17.22 -16.21 25.83
N LEU A 691 -17.32 -15.36 26.86
CA LEU A 691 -16.25 -14.40 27.19
C LEU A 691 -14.94 -15.13 27.52
N VAL A 692 -14.99 -16.18 28.34
CA VAL A 692 -13.79 -16.95 28.68
C VAL A 692 -13.25 -17.69 27.46
N GLU A 693 -14.09 -18.31 26.63
CA GLU A 693 -13.67 -18.92 25.37
C GLU A 693 -12.98 -17.90 24.46
N TYR A 694 -13.50 -16.68 24.37
CA TYR A 694 -12.87 -15.59 23.63
C TYR A 694 -11.49 -15.21 24.19
N LEU A 695 -11.28 -15.23 25.51
CA LEU A 695 -9.94 -14.99 26.07
C LEU A 695 -8.93 -16.06 25.61
N TYR A 696 -9.37 -17.31 25.39
CA TYR A 696 -8.51 -18.42 24.97
C TYR A 696 -8.33 -18.52 23.46
N SER A 697 -9.34 -18.14 22.68
CA SER A 697 -9.30 -18.26 21.23
C SER A 697 -9.04 -16.93 20.52
N GLY A 698 -9.45 -15.80 21.10
CA GLY A 698 -9.57 -14.52 20.39
C GLY A 698 -10.62 -14.53 19.26
N GLN A 699 -11.44 -15.58 19.20
CA GLN A 699 -12.48 -15.78 18.20
C GLN A 699 -13.85 -15.76 18.85
N LEU A 700 -14.80 -15.10 18.20
CA LEU A 700 -16.20 -15.13 18.57
C LEU A 700 -16.95 -16.10 17.65
N GLU A 701 -16.59 -17.38 17.67
CA GLU A 701 -17.17 -18.44 16.81
C GLU A 701 -18.70 -18.53 16.94
N SER A 702 -19.24 -18.12 18.10
CA SER A 702 -20.68 -18.17 18.39
C SER A 702 -21.47 -16.94 17.92
N ALA A 703 -20.83 -15.86 17.44
CA ALA A 703 -21.51 -14.60 17.14
C ALA A 703 -22.64 -14.71 16.10
N HIS A 704 -22.45 -15.57 15.09
CA HIS A 704 -23.47 -15.78 14.05
C HIS A 704 -24.73 -16.50 14.57
N GLY A 705 -24.72 -16.99 15.81
CA GLY A 705 -25.86 -17.56 16.50
C GLY A 705 -26.29 -16.80 17.76
N LEU A 706 -25.68 -15.65 18.08
CA LEU A 706 -26.09 -14.81 19.21
C LEU A 706 -27.26 -13.91 18.81
N SER A 707 -28.26 -13.80 19.69
CA SER A 707 -29.32 -12.80 19.52
C SER A 707 -28.76 -11.39 19.73
N THR A 708 -29.48 -10.38 19.25
CA THR A 708 -29.15 -8.97 19.50
C THR A 708 -28.95 -8.69 20.98
N ASP A 709 -29.86 -9.17 21.84
CA ASP A 709 -29.76 -9.02 23.30
C ASP A 709 -28.48 -9.65 23.87
N GLN A 710 -28.10 -10.82 23.38
CA GLN A 710 -26.88 -11.50 23.81
C GLN A 710 -25.61 -10.75 23.39
N LEU A 711 -25.61 -10.09 22.23
CA LEU A 711 -24.51 -9.23 21.79
C LEU A 711 -24.41 -7.97 22.64
N VAL A 712 -25.54 -7.37 23.03
CA VAL A 712 -25.58 -6.22 23.94
C VAL A 712 -25.08 -6.61 25.34
N ASP A 713 -25.54 -7.73 25.88
CA ASP A 713 -25.06 -8.24 27.17
C ASP A 713 -23.56 -8.59 27.12
N LEU A 714 -23.08 -9.12 25.99
CA LEU A 714 -21.65 -9.41 25.80
C LEU A 714 -20.83 -8.12 25.65
N LEU A 715 -21.37 -7.07 25.01
CA LEU A 715 -20.77 -5.74 24.96
C LEU A 715 -20.62 -5.15 26.38
N TYR A 716 -21.66 -5.27 27.20
CA TYR A 716 -21.63 -4.87 28.61
C TYR A 716 -20.53 -5.63 29.38
N ALA A 717 -20.48 -6.96 29.24
CA ALA A 717 -19.47 -7.77 29.90
C ALA A 717 -18.05 -7.42 29.42
N ALA A 718 -17.86 -7.20 28.12
CA ALA A 718 -16.58 -6.83 27.55
C ALA A 718 -16.08 -5.48 28.08
N ASP A 719 -16.95 -4.49 28.22
CA ASP A 719 -16.60 -3.19 28.81
C ASP A 719 -16.26 -3.33 30.31
N ARG A 720 -17.08 -4.07 31.07
CA ARG A 720 -16.87 -4.31 32.51
C ARG A 720 -15.54 -5.01 32.82
N TYR A 721 -15.17 -6.01 32.02
CA TYR A 721 -13.93 -6.75 32.20
C TYR A 721 -12.75 -6.15 31.40
N GLU A 722 -12.94 -4.96 30.81
CA GLU A 722 -11.91 -4.22 30.06
C GLU A 722 -11.28 -5.06 28.93
N VAL A 723 -12.11 -5.77 28.16
CA VAL A 723 -11.70 -6.57 27.00
C VAL A 723 -12.05 -5.82 25.71
N ASP A 724 -11.26 -4.78 25.40
CA ASP A 724 -11.51 -3.87 24.26
C ASP A 724 -11.61 -4.58 22.90
N SER A 725 -10.86 -5.66 22.70
CA SER A 725 -10.91 -6.47 21.49
C SER A 725 -12.25 -7.17 21.31
N LEU A 726 -12.83 -7.70 22.40
CA LEU A 726 -14.16 -8.30 22.41
C LEU A 726 -15.24 -7.23 22.23
N LYS A 727 -15.08 -6.08 22.88
CA LYS A 727 -15.97 -4.93 22.73
C LYS A 727 -16.08 -4.50 21.26
N THR A 728 -14.92 -4.33 20.60
CA THR A 728 -14.86 -4.00 19.17
C THR A 728 -15.53 -5.07 18.30
N ALA A 729 -15.36 -6.36 18.63
CA ALA A 729 -16.03 -7.46 17.93
C ALA A 729 -17.57 -7.40 18.09
N CYS A 730 -18.06 -7.11 19.29
CA CYS A 730 -19.49 -6.89 19.54
C CYS A 730 -20.03 -5.68 18.77
N GLU A 731 -19.29 -4.56 18.75
CA GLU A 731 -19.66 -3.35 17.99
C GLU A 731 -19.86 -3.64 16.50
N GLN A 732 -19.03 -4.51 15.92
CA GLN A 732 -19.16 -4.90 14.51
C GLN A 732 -20.35 -5.82 14.25
N GLY A 733 -20.59 -6.78 15.16
CA GLY A 733 -21.78 -7.61 15.12
C GLY A 733 -23.04 -6.75 15.14
N LEU A 734 -23.14 -5.82 16.09
CA LEU A 734 -24.27 -4.88 16.21
C LEU A 734 -24.36 -3.93 15.00
N SER A 735 -23.23 -3.46 14.47
CA SER A 735 -23.23 -2.59 13.28
C SER A 735 -23.84 -3.26 12.05
N SER A 736 -23.73 -4.59 11.93
CA SER A 736 -24.34 -5.35 10.84
C SER A 736 -25.86 -5.53 10.97
N LEU A 737 -26.41 -5.27 12.17
CA LEU A 737 -27.82 -5.41 12.52
C LEU A 737 -28.56 -4.06 12.56
N ILE A 738 -27.88 -2.95 12.20
CA ILE A 738 -28.50 -1.61 12.20
C ILE A 738 -29.64 -1.57 11.17
N ASP A 739 -30.83 -1.23 11.65
CA ASP A 739 -32.02 -0.89 10.87
C ASP A 739 -32.73 0.36 11.43
N ASN A 740 -33.86 0.74 10.83
CA ASN A 740 -34.58 1.95 11.23
C ASN A 740 -35.10 1.91 12.67
N ASP A 741 -35.38 0.71 13.20
CA ASP A 741 -35.98 0.54 14.53
C ASP A 741 -34.90 0.44 15.61
N THR A 742 -33.74 -0.14 15.30
CA THR A 742 -32.64 -0.40 16.24
C THR A 742 -31.58 0.70 16.28
N VAL A 743 -31.47 1.54 15.26
CA VAL A 743 -30.38 2.52 15.11
C VAL A 743 -30.26 3.51 16.28
N LEU A 744 -31.38 3.96 16.84
CA LEU A 744 -31.38 4.93 17.94
C LEU A 744 -30.96 4.29 19.27
N ASP A 745 -31.44 3.08 19.52
CA ASP A 745 -31.03 2.27 20.68
C ASP A 745 -29.54 1.94 20.61
N PHE A 746 -29.05 1.51 19.44
CA PHE A 746 -27.63 1.22 19.24
C PHE A 746 -26.75 2.48 19.32
N LEU A 747 -27.27 3.64 18.94
CA LEU A 747 -26.56 4.91 19.13
C LEU A 747 -26.43 5.26 20.62
N SER A 748 -27.50 5.07 21.39
CA SER A 748 -27.50 5.21 22.85
C SER A 748 -26.47 4.26 23.50
N LEU A 749 -26.49 2.98 23.13
CA LEU A 749 -25.51 1.99 23.59
C LEU A 749 -24.07 2.37 23.18
N GLY A 750 -23.90 2.84 21.95
CA GLY A 750 -22.63 3.34 21.42
C GLY A 750 -22.03 4.48 22.26
N ASP A 751 -22.88 5.39 22.75
CA ASP A 751 -22.46 6.48 23.64
C ASP A 751 -22.21 5.98 25.07
N GLN A 752 -23.13 5.18 25.63
CA GLN A 752 -23.07 4.66 26.99
C GLN A 752 -21.79 3.86 27.25
N PHE A 753 -21.45 2.96 26.34
CA PHE A 753 -20.25 2.13 26.45
C PHE A 753 -19.04 2.78 25.77
N ASN A 754 -19.10 4.01 25.26
CA ASN A 754 -18.00 4.61 24.48
C ASN A 754 -17.53 3.69 23.33
N ALA A 755 -18.49 3.02 22.69
CA ALA A 755 -18.36 2.13 21.55
C ALA A 755 -18.35 2.95 20.25
N LYS A 756 -17.16 3.45 19.90
CA LYS A 756 -16.96 4.45 18.86
C LYS A 756 -17.30 3.94 17.46
N LEU A 757 -17.01 2.68 17.17
CA LEU A 757 -17.27 2.10 15.86
C LEU A 757 -18.79 1.98 15.66
N LEU A 758 -19.51 1.42 16.63
CA LEU A 758 -20.97 1.31 16.59
C LEU A 758 -21.62 2.70 16.47
N LYS A 759 -21.21 3.66 17.31
CA LYS A 759 -21.70 5.05 17.26
C LYS A 759 -21.49 5.67 15.87
N SER A 760 -20.30 5.49 15.28
CA SER A 760 -20.00 6.02 13.95
C SER A 760 -20.84 5.37 12.84
N SER A 761 -21.10 4.05 12.93
CA SER A 761 -21.97 3.33 12.00
C SER A 761 -23.41 3.83 12.09
N CYS A 762 -23.95 4.01 13.29
CA CYS A 762 -25.29 4.57 13.50
C CYS A 762 -25.42 5.99 12.95
N LEU A 763 -24.45 6.87 13.24
CA LEU A 763 -24.46 8.25 12.71
C LEU A 763 -24.38 8.29 11.18
N ASN A 764 -23.58 7.41 10.58
CA ASN A 764 -23.53 7.26 9.12
C ASN A 764 -24.88 6.79 8.56
N PHE A 765 -25.54 5.83 9.20
CA PHE A 765 -26.86 5.37 8.80
C PHE A 765 -27.92 6.48 8.87
N ILE A 766 -27.97 7.23 9.98
CA ILE A 766 -28.88 8.37 10.17
C ILE A 766 -28.65 9.45 9.09
N SER A 767 -27.39 9.69 8.69
CA SER A 767 -27.08 10.65 7.61
C SER A 767 -27.68 10.30 6.25
N LEU A 768 -27.97 9.01 6.03
CA LEU A 768 -28.59 8.48 4.82
C LEU A 768 -30.12 8.39 4.93
N HIS A 769 -30.65 8.34 6.16
CA HIS A 769 -32.06 8.16 6.49
C HIS A 769 -32.56 9.27 7.45
N PRO A 770 -32.77 10.51 6.96
CA PRO A 770 -33.16 11.64 7.81
C PRO A 770 -34.55 11.47 8.46
N ASP A 771 -35.41 10.61 7.88
CA ASP A 771 -36.76 10.32 8.35
C ASP A 771 -36.79 9.75 9.79
N ILE A 772 -35.67 9.23 10.28
CA ILE A 772 -35.50 8.72 11.65
C ILE A 772 -35.64 9.84 12.68
N MET A 773 -35.31 11.09 12.32
CA MET A 773 -35.43 12.25 13.21
C MET A 773 -36.87 12.62 13.54
N ASP A 774 -37.83 12.14 12.75
CA ASP A 774 -39.26 12.38 12.95
C ASP A 774 -39.91 11.31 13.88
N SER A 775 -39.12 10.35 14.37
CA SER A 775 -39.61 9.27 15.24
C SER A 775 -39.73 9.70 16.71
N GLU A 776 -40.71 9.14 17.43
CA GLU A 776 -40.89 9.38 18.88
C GLU A 776 -39.66 8.92 19.69
N LEU A 777 -38.97 7.87 19.24
CA LEU A 777 -37.74 7.35 19.84
C LEU A 777 -36.56 8.34 19.78
N PHE A 778 -36.58 9.30 18.84
CA PHE A 778 -35.56 10.34 18.77
C PHE A 778 -35.69 11.35 19.93
N GLU A 779 -36.92 11.63 20.38
CA GLU A 779 -37.16 12.53 21.51
C GLU A 779 -36.68 11.92 22.85
N GLU A 780 -36.62 10.60 22.94
CA GLU A 780 -36.15 9.85 24.11
C GLU A 780 -34.61 9.80 24.23
N LEU A 781 -33.87 10.21 23.19
CA LEU A 781 -32.41 10.22 23.20
C LEU A 781 -31.82 11.29 24.15
N PRO A 782 -30.65 11.04 24.74
CA PRO A 782 -29.88 12.07 25.46
C PRO A 782 -29.62 13.34 24.64
N GLN A 783 -29.75 14.51 25.29
CA GLN A 783 -29.61 15.84 24.64
C GLN A 783 -28.27 16.02 23.89
N ASN A 784 -27.20 15.41 24.38
CA ASN A 784 -25.89 15.43 23.72
C ASN A 784 -25.94 14.72 22.36
N LEU A 785 -26.60 13.56 22.27
CA LEU A 785 -26.75 12.80 21.03
C LEU A 785 -27.69 13.49 20.05
N GLN A 786 -28.80 14.06 20.54
CA GLN A 786 -29.69 14.86 19.70
C GLN A 786 -28.93 16.03 19.04
N THR A 787 -28.14 16.77 19.83
CA THR A 787 -27.34 17.90 19.32
C THR A 787 -26.29 17.44 18.31
N GLU A 788 -25.62 16.31 18.57
CA GLU A 788 -24.62 15.72 17.66
C GLU A 788 -25.24 15.32 16.31
N ILE A 789 -26.46 14.74 16.32
CA ILE A 789 -27.20 14.42 15.09
C ILE A 789 -27.62 15.70 14.34
N TYR A 790 -28.14 16.70 15.07
CA TYR A 790 -28.51 17.99 14.46
C TYR A 790 -27.31 18.67 13.79
N ASP A 791 -26.15 18.70 14.46
CA ASP A 791 -24.91 19.23 13.91
C ASP A 791 -24.48 18.46 12.66
N LEU A 792 -24.49 17.13 12.71
CA LEU A 792 -24.16 16.27 11.57
C LEU A 792 -25.05 16.60 10.36
N MET A 793 -26.34 16.79 10.57
CA MET A 793 -27.30 17.12 9.52
C MET A 793 -27.13 18.54 8.95
N ILE A 794 -26.85 19.53 9.80
CA ILE A 794 -26.59 20.92 9.38
C ILE A 794 -25.32 20.99 8.52
N TRP A 795 -24.25 20.32 8.93
CA TRP A 795 -22.99 20.29 8.18
C TRP A 795 -23.07 19.40 6.92
N GLY A 796 -23.83 18.30 6.97
CA GLY A 796 -24.12 17.45 5.82
C GLY A 796 -24.92 18.16 4.73
N ASN A 797 -25.93 18.95 5.12
CA ASN A 797 -26.75 19.73 4.20
C ASN A 797 -26.00 20.92 3.59
N ARG A 798 -25.08 21.56 4.32
CA ARG A 798 -24.16 22.56 3.74
C ARG A 798 -23.29 21.96 2.65
N ARG A 799 -22.70 20.77 2.86
CA ARG A 799 -21.89 20.06 1.85
C ARG A 799 -22.70 19.59 0.64
N LYS A 800 -23.97 19.16 0.83
CA LYS A 800 -24.88 18.86 -0.28
C LYS A 800 -25.25 20.12 -1.07
N SER A 801 -25.55 21.22 -0.40
CA SER A 801 -25.88 22.52 -1.01
C SER A 801 -24.70 23.15 -1.76
N GLU A 802 -23.48 23.06 -1.22
CA GLU A 802 -22.24 23.49 -1.89
C GLU A 802 -21.92 22.63 -3.13
N LYS A 803 -22.15 21.31 -3.07
CA LYS A 803 -22.00 20.43 -4.24
C LYS A 803 -23.06 20.70 -5.30
N MET A 804 -24.31 20.96 -4.91
CA MET A 804 -25.41 21.32 -5.83
C MET A 804 -25.17 22.68 -6.49
N ASN A 805 -24.67 23.67 -5.73
CA ASN A 805 -24.27 24.99 -6.25
C ASN A 805 -23.02 24.90 -7.14
N ALA A 806 -22.06 24.02 -6.82
CA ALA A 806 -20.90 23.77 -7.69
C ALA A 806 -21.31 23.11 -9.02
N GLN A 807 -22.31 22.22 -9.02
CA GLN A 807 -22.86 21.59 -10.22
C GLN A 807 -23.74 22.54 -11.05
N GLN A 808 -24.51 23.44 -10.42
CA GLN A 808 -25.27 24.48 -11.12
C GLN A 808 -24.37 25.57 -11.71
N ASN A 809 -23.29 25.98 -11.02
CA ASN A 809 -22.31 26.92 -11.57
C ASN A 809 -21.46 26.31 -12.69
N ALA A 810 -21.18 25.01 -12.65
CA ALA A 810 -20.57 24.30 -13.79
C ALA A 810 -21.50 24.30 -15.02
N GLY A 811 -22.82 24.13 -14.83
CA GLY A 811 -23.81 24.21 -15.91
C GLY A 811 -23.98 25.62 -16.51
N LEU A 812 -23.94 26.68 -15.69
CA LEU A 812 -24.00 28.07 -16.18
C LEU A 812 -22.72 28.52 -16.90
N SER A 813 -21.57 27.95 -16.56
CA SER A 813 -20.30 28.23 -17.25
C SER A 813 -20.20 27.61 -18.65
N GLN A 814 -21.01 26.58 -18.96
CA GLN A 814 -21.14 26.03 -20.32
C GLN A 814 -22.11 26.85 -21.18
N LEU A 815 -23.15 27.45 -20.61
CA LEU A 815 -24.12 28.28 -21.35
C LEU A 815 -23.62 29.71 -21.63
N THR A 816 -22.62 30.20 -20.91
CA THR A 816 -22.04 31.55 -21.13
C THR A 816 -20.93 31.60 -22.18
N ASN A 817 -20.38 30.44 -22.59
CA ASN A 817 -19.36 30.37 -23.64
C ASN A 817 -19.94 30.27 -25.07
N ASP A 818 -21.20 29.90 -25.23
CA ASP A 818 -21.83 29.74 -26.56
C ASP A 818 -22.55 30.99 -27.09
N MET A 819 -22.55 32.11 -26.35
CA MET A 819 -23.33 33.31 -26.73
C MET A 819 -22.54 34.63 -26.78
N THR A 820 -21.20 34.60 -26.89
CA THR A 820 -20.39 35.83 -27.06
C THR A 820 -19.54 35.90 -28.33
N THR A 821 -19.84 35.07 -29.33
CA THR A 821 -19.36 35.28 -30.71
C THR A 821 -20.52 35.52 -31.66
N ASN A 822 -21.12 36.71 -31.66
CA ASN A 822 -21.68 37.33 -32.87
C ASN A 822 -22.18 38.78 -32.65
N LEU A 823 -21.62 39.65 -33.48
CA LEU A 823 -22.19 40.90 -34.04
C LEU A 823 -22.17 42.20 -33.23
N ARG A 824 -22.10 43.27 -34.03
CA ARG A 824 -21.51 44.59 -33.81
C ARG A 824 -22.57 45.66 -34.09
N VAL A 825 -22.41 46.82 -33.45
CA VAL A 825 -22.96 48.17 -33.75
C VAL A 825 -24.42 48.48 -33.33
N SER A 826 -24.56 49.50 -32.44
CA SER A 826 -25.44 50.69 -32.51
C SER A 826 -26.27 51.00 -31.25
N HIS A 827 -25.83 52.05 -30.54
CA HIS A 827 -26.58 53.08 -29.79
C HIS A 827 -27.67 52.77 -28.72
N SER A 828 -27.39 53.34 -27.55
CA SER A 828 -28.22 54.17 -26.65
C SER A 828 -29.07 53.57 -25.51
N ASN A 829 -28.66 53.98 -24.30
CA ASN A 829 -29.40 54.30 -23.06
C ASN A 829 -30.28 53.24 -22.35
N SER A 830 -29.81 52.75 -21.20
CA SER A 830 -30.20 53.22 -19.85
C SER A 830 -30.02 52.14 -18.75
N VAL A 831 -29.20 52.47 -17.75
CA VAL A 831 -29.39 52.32 -16.28
C VAL A 831 -29.71 50.94 -15.66
N GLN A 832 -28.86 50.60 -14.65
CA GLN A 832 -29.00 49.69 -13.48
C GLN A 832 -28.71 48.19 -13.66
N ASP A 833 -27.50 47.77 -13.26
CA ASP A 833 -27.27 46.96 -12.04
C ASP A 833 -25.75 46.75 -11.78
N VAL A 834 -25.31 47.05 -10.56
CA VAL A 834 -23.91 46.98 -10.08
C VAL A 834 -23.78 45.81 -9.09
N PRO A 835 -22.68 45.02 -9.07
CA PRO A 835 -22.53 43.89 -8.14
C PRO A 835 -22.24 44.38 -6.71
N HIS A 836 -22.97 43.81 -5.76
CA HIS A 836 -23.06 44.23 -4.35
C HIS A 836 -21.78 44.03 -3.50
N ASP A 837 -20.77 43.29 -4.00
CA ASP A 837 -19.59 42.91 -3.21
C ASP A 837 -18.46 43.95 -3.22
N SER A 838 -18.36 44.79 -4.25
CA SER A 838 -17.32 45.83 -4.32
C SER A 838 -17.52 46.93 -3.27
N ALA A 839 -18.78 47.26 -2.95
CA ALA A 839 -19.08 48.33 -1.99
C ALA A 839 -18.79 47.91 -0.53
N ARG A 840 -19.05 46.64 -0.18
CA ARG A 840 -18.76 46.11 1.16
C ARG A 840 -17.26 45.96 1.41
N LEU A 841 -16.51 45.53 0.39
CA LEU A 841 -15.05 45.47 0.47
C LEU A 841 -14.46 46.88 0.64
N GLU A 842 -14.87 47.86 -0.16
CA GLU A 842 -14.36 49.24 -0.04
C GLU A 842 -14.73 49.89 1.30
N ALA A 843 -15.92 49.61 1.85
CA ALA A 843 -16.31 50.07 3.19
C ALA A 843 -15.41 49.48 4.28
N CYS A 844 -15.19 48.15 4.26
CA CYS A 844 -14.33 47.45 5.21
C CYS A 844 -12.87 47.92 5.11
N LEU A 845 -12.35 48.14 3.90
CA LEU A 845 -11.00 48.66 3.67
C LEU A 845 -10.84 50.09 4.19
N THR A 846 -11.87 50.93 4.04
CA THR A 846 -11.82 52.31 4.53
C THR A 846 -11.77 52.34 6.06
N GLU A 847 -12.54 51.47 6.73
CA GLU A 847 -12.51 51.33 8.19
C GLU A 847 -11.19 50.72 8.70
N LEU A 848 -10.68 49.67 8.04
CA LEU A 848 -9.37 49.07 8.37
C LEU A 848 -8.23 50.07 8.20
N THR A 849 -8.24 50.87 7.13
CA THR A 849 -7.23 51.91 6.89
C THR A 849 -7.33 53.02 7.94
N GLY A 850 -8.53 53.32 8.43
CA GLY A 850 -8.75 54.28 9.52
C GLY A 850 -8.17 53.85 10.87
N VAL A 851 -8.14 52.54 11.14
CA VAL A 851 -7.63 51.97 12.41
C VAL A 851 -6.15 51.59 12.34
N ILE A 852 -5.72 50.96 11.24
CA ILE A 852 -4.35 50.43 11.06
C ILE A 852 -3.40 51.51 10.49
N GLY A 853 -3.91 52.53 9.79
CA GLY A 853 -3.11 53.58 9.17
C GLY A 853 -2.14 53.04 8.11
N ASN A 854 -1.00 53.71 7.93
CA ASN A 854 0.00 53.36 6.90
C ASN A 854 0.89 52.15 7.25
N LEU A 855 0.50 51.34 8.25
CA LEU A 855 1.28 50.18 8.69
C LEU A 855 1.15 48.97 7.76
N ALA A 856 0.12 48.93 6.89
CA ALA A 856 -0.10 47.85 5.93
C ALA A 856 -0.42 48.39 4.53
N THR A 857 0.00 47.66 3.49
CA THR A 857 -0.32 48.02 2.10
C THR A 857 -1.78 47.67 1.77
N ARG A 858 -2.39 48.39 0.82
CA ARG A 858 -3.78 48.15 0.40
C ARG A 858 -4.02 46.69 0.01
N THR A 859 -3.03 46.04 -0.61
CA THR A 859 -3.09 44.64 -1.01
C THR A 859 -3.17 43.69 0.19
N GLU A 860 -2.43 43.98 1.26
CA GLU A 860 -2.47 43.21 2.51
C GLU A 860 -3.80 43.42 3.24
N LEU A 861 -4.33 44.65 3.26
CA LEU A 861 -5.65 44.94 3.82
C LEU A 861 -6.78 44.23 3.06
N VAL A 862 -6.67 44.10 1.74
CA VAL A 862 -7.64 43.34 0.91
C VAL A 862 -7.57 41.86 1.26
N GLN A 863 -6.37 41.28 1.37
CA GLN A 863 -6.22 39.88 1.74
C GLN A 863 -6.71 39.61 3.17
N LEU A 864 -6.44 40.53 4.10
CA LEU A 864 -6.90 40.47 5.48
C LEU A 864 -8.43 40.57 5.57
N ALA A 865 -9.05 41.50 4.84
CA ALA A 865 -10.50 41.66 4.78
C ALA A 865 -11.17 40.43 4.14
N LEU A 866 -10.58 39.86 3.08
CA LEU A 866 -11.10 38.63 2.45
C LEU A 866 -10.95 37.42 3.36
N ALA A 867 -9.81 37.27 4.05
CA ALA A 867 -9.57 36.18 5.00
C ALA A 867 -10.46 36.28 6.26
N ALA A 868 -10.95 37.47 6.57
CA ALA A 868 -11.84 37.75 7.68
C ALA A 868 -13.33 37.88 7.29
N ASP A 869 -13.71 37.53 6.05
CA ASP A 869 -15.08 37.67 5.50
C ASP A 869 -15.67 39.09 5.70
N TYR A 870 -14.85 40.11 5.49
CA TYR A 870 -15.17 41.55 5.64
C TYR A 870 -15.57 41.97 7.07
N ASP A 871 -15.32 41.15 8.09
CA ASP A 871 -15.52 41.48 9.50
C ASP A 871 -14.33 42.24 10.09
N LEU A 872 -14.56 43.48 10.51
CA LEU A 872 -13.54 44.40 11.00
C LEU A 872 -12.83 43.89 12.27
N ASN A 873 -13.57 43.35 13.24
CA ASN A 873 -12.99 42.92 14.52
C ASN A 873 -12.12 41.68 14.35
N ARG A 874 -12.56 40.77 13.46
CA ARG A 874 -11.80 39.58 13.12
C ARG A 874 -10.53 39.92 12.34
N ALA A 875 -10.61 40.85 11.39
CA ALA A 875 -9.45 41.36 10.65
C ALA A 875 -8.43 42.05 11.57
N LEU A 876 -8.87 42.90 12.50
CA LEU A 876 -7.98 43.56 13.47
C LEU A 876 -7.30 42.55 14.41
N ASN A 877 -8.03 41.56 14.90
CA ASN A 877 -7.43 40.49 15.72
C ASN A 877 -6.36 39.72 14.95
N PHE A 878 -6.60 39.38 13.67
CA PHE A 878 -5.59 38.74 12.84
C PHE A 878 -4.35 39.63 12.68
N PHE A 879 -4.55 40.92 12.38
CA PHE A 879 -3.44 41.85 12.17
C PHE A 879 -2.56 42.05 13.41
N PHE A 880 -3.14 42.20 14.61
CA PHE A 880 -2.37 42.41 15.84
C PHE A 880 -1.88 41.11 16.50
N SER A 881 -2.33 39.94 16.04
CA SER A 881 -1.83 38.63 16.48
C SER A 881 -0.61 38.14 15.69
N SER A 882 -0.24 38.84 14.61
CA SER A 882 0.80 38.47 13.64
C SER A 882 2.18 39.05 13.95
#